data_AF-A0A7J2REJ8-F1
#
_entry.id   AF-A0A7J2REJ8-F1
#
_cell.length_a   1.000
_cell.length_b   1.000
_cell.length_c   1.000
_cell.angle_alpha   90.00
_cell.angle_beta   90.00
_cell.angle_gamma   90.00
#
_symmetry.space_group_name_H-M   'P 1'
#
loop_
_entity.id
_entity.type
_entity.pdbx_description
1 polymer ?
#
loop_
_entity_poly.entity_id
_entity_poly.type
_entity_poly.pdbx_seq_one_letter_code
_entity_poly.pdbx_strand_id
1 'polypeptide(L)'
;MSLESRFTQLPPTIDDYKNTHPNFKSHYDALDLIINDDDNVFIKANKIKSYLQTNFIFSWDAVMNDPPGDTEDIVEWFCEQGEGLYAEFATAFNVFARAFNIPSRFVDGYRTKAQNLLTGNYEVDKITDSQEGYHAVLIKYKHLYNWAEIFVPTNITGNGYWVQFDIEPESAGTGSFTLNLNSNITGGFRGQDANFTAVLSSPESSVADRTIIFVDLTSGTTVGQAQTDQNGQASVIVNITNSQVVGPHIIRASFQSLANDITPFMVYGDIVVNLASVNPTIVNRSISDRTSIQGYVNDPVANQRVENATVEFVLLNKGTNNRITNAFNITYTETNSTGYFDTVVNVNSSVIVGSYEVRVDFNGSWGGLPLALGYMSNSSNRIELNITEEIPPIPYMLLFSINGTPTDYNYAALNVNNLWVVKRGQQLNLSITLINEGTMNPVSGENVYFYDYTNGNSPIGSDMTDINGNASISYYIGPNNKSGPTLVYAQFNSYSNYSYYIVNESISVNINYYSSPLQVDVSGSQELNFNIICNLTDSNGNPIGYSDLDLKMNRSSTDFTGYLTPAPANPVSDPSGSSVFNFYRGVNSSTPVNNYTLRLEFNGSFDFSSYPYSATFTNLPDFYNLTEITRELRVYDYNDVQIYFFVNGSATREVYDNSIKPKRFSPGDDVNFTAYVNISSKAPISGENLTIWDDYSNTMLDNYTFPGVYNNHSFIINTTGFHAGIHRIRIQIENYPTWNTTFIIINETVTIKVNPTLPKRIRNSENLTVSGYVVNETTGLRGLLVSLQLFNSTGGNYSQYLIIDSRFYTTENNGYFEFVINLISITCPQGNYSLRIDFNGSISLAGTPGIGPIQNYMINTNSSLIALNITAGTNITLDGYHTKLGLNPTMWYNTDILYVYGNLTWDNETTPITDMFINVTIRELDGTVIAFNDTVQTDSITGDFNISLVVDSNWPAFRSDTEIWIEFNSINNGLLYVEDFILKINFI
;
A
#
# COMPACT_ATOMS: atom_id res chain seq x y z
N MET A 1 3.75 40.23 -0.62
CA MET A 1 4.41 41.26 -1.48
C MET A 1 3.96 41.01 -2.92
N SER A 2 3.72 42.04 -3.74
CA SER A 2 3.28 41.84 -5.14
C SER A 2 4.42 41.22 -5.95
N LEU A 3 4.11 40.43 -7.00
CA LEU A 3 5.10 39.89 -7.95
C LEU A 3 6.04 41.01 -8.45
N GLU A 4 5.47 42.19 -8.70
CA GLU A 4 6.17 43.41 -9.11
C GLU A 4 7.27 43.86 -8.11
N SER A 5 7.05 43.70 -6.81
CA SER A 5 8.06 44.04 -5.80
C SER A 5 9.20 43.03 -5.69
N ARG A 6 9.05 41.80 -6.21
CA ARG A 6 10.09 40.75 -6.22
C ARG A 6 11.06 40.88 -7.41
N PHE A 7 10.63 41.47 -8.53
CA PHE A 7 11.40 41.53 -9.78
C PHE A 7 12.09 42.87 -10.07
N THR A 8 11.94 43.89 -9.21
CA THR A 8 12.33 45.28 -9.54
C THR A 8 13.44 45.88 -8.68
N GLN A 9 13.94 45.19 -7.66
CA GLN A 9 14.94 45.76 -6.73
C GLN A 9 16.35 45.25 -6.99
N LEU A 10 16.96 45.70 -8.09
CA LEU A 10 18.43 45.67 -8.14
C LEU A 10 18.97 46.80 -7.25
N PRO A 11 20.00 46.56 -6.41
CA PRO A 11 20.69 47.62 -5.67
C PRO A 11 21.31 48.64 -6.63
N PRO A 12 21.64 49.85 -6.14
CA PRO A 12 22.05 50.97 -6.99
C PRO A 12 23.33 50.72 -7.82
N THR A 13 24.13 49.71 -7.46
CA THR A 13 25.29 49.28 -8.25
C THR A 13 25.38 47.75 -8.36
N ILE A 14 25.96 47.26 -9.45
CA ILE A 14 26.21 45.83 -9.65
C ILE A 14 27.25 45.27 -8.66
N ASP A 15 28.20 46.10 -8.23
CA ASP A 15 29.21 45.69 -7.26
C ASP A 15 28.60 45.42 -5.88
N ASP A 16 27.60 46.21 -5.48
CA ASP A 16 26.82 45.93 -4.26
C ASP A 16 26.07 44.59 -4.37
N TYR A 17 25.46 44.30 -5.53
CA TYR A 17 24.75 43.06 -5.77
C TYR A 17 25.66 41.82 -5.72
N LYS A 18 26.83 41.88 -6.36
CA LYS A 18 27.84 40.79 -6.33
C LYS A 18 28.37 40.53 -4.93
N ASN A 19 28.47 41.55 -4.08
CA ASN A 19 28.98 41.40 -2.72
C ASN A 19 27.98 40.73 -1.77
N THR A 20 26.68 40.77 -2.07
CA THR A 20 25.63 40.19 -1.23
C THR A 20 25.07 38.86 -1.76
N HIS A 21 25.36 38.50 -3.01
CA HIS A 21 24.81 37.32 -3.70
C HIS A 21 25.95 36.43 -4.26
N PRO A 22 26.51 35.52 -3.44
CA PRO A 22 27.69 34.74 -3.79
C PRO A 22 27.46 33.78 -4.97
N ASN A 23 26.26 33.20 -5.11
CA ASN A 23 25.98 32.28 -6.22
C ASN A 23 25.90 33.06 -7.54
N PHE A 24 25.18 34.18 -7.56
CA PHE A 24 25.18 35.10 -8.70
C PHE A 24 26.61 35.55 -9.06
N LYS A 25 27.43 35.90 -8.07
CA LYS A 25 28.82 36.31 -8.29
C LYS A 25 29.64 35.22 -8.97
N SER A 26 29.50 33.96 -8.56
CA SER A 26 30.20 32.82 -9.16
C SER A 26 29.91 32.71 -10.67
N HIS A 27 28.63 32.83 -11.05
CA HIS A 27 28.21 32.79 -12.45
C HIS A 27 28.60 34.06 -13.22
N TYR A 28 28.57 35.23 -12.58
CA TYR A 28 29.08 36.47 -13.16
C TYR A 28 30.57 36.36 -13.50
N ASP A 29 31.40 35.85 -12.57
CA ASP A 29 32.85 35.70 -12.77
C ASP A 29 33.12 34.72 -13.94
N ALA A 30 32.32 33.66 -14.09
CA ALA A 30 32.41 32.74 -15.23
C ALA A 30 32.02 33.40 -16.57
N LEU A 31 31.01 34.26 -16.56
CA LEU A 31 30.60 35.06 -17.73
C LEU A 31 31.68 36.09 -18.12
N ASP A 32 32.32 36.72 -17.14
CA ASP A 32 33.38 37.72 -17.32
C ASP A 32 34.61 37.10 -18.02
N LEU A 33 34.87 35.80 -17.81
CA LEU A 33 35.94 35.07 -18.50
C LEU A 33 35.66 34.82 -20.00
N ILE A 34 34.40 34.82 -20.42
CA ILE A 34 34.01 34.50 -21.81
C ILE A 34 33.53 35.73 -22.59
N ILE A 35 33.13 36.80 -21.93
CA ILE A 35 32.71 38.07 -22.54
C ILE A 35 33.93 38.97 -22.71
N ASN A 36 34.20 39.39 -23.94
CA ASN A 36 35.34 40.26 -24.24
C ASN A 36 34.90 41.73 -24.26
N ASP A 37 35.83 42.64 -23.97
CA ASP A 37 35.58 44.08 -24.00
C ASP A 37 35.14 44.61 -25.38
N ASP A 38 35.61 43.97 -26.46
CA ASP A 38 35.31 44.32 -27.86
C ASP A 38 34.01 43.69 -28.39
N ASP A 39 33.35 42.81 -27.62
CA ASP A 39 32.04 42.27 -27.99
C ASP A 39 31.00 43.40 -28.06
N ASN A 40 30.21 43.43 -29.13
CA ASN A 40 29.06 44.32 -29.19
C ASN A 40 27.91 43.81 -28.29
N VAL A 41 26.94 44.68 -28.02
CA VAL A 41 25.79 44.39 -27.14
C VAL A 41 25.09 43.07 -27.47
N PHE A 42 24.90 42.77 -28.76
CA PHE A 42 24.26 41.53 -29.19
C PHE A 42 25.13 40.30 -28.90
N ILE A 43 26.44 40.37 -29.15
CA ILE A 43 27.37 39.27 -28.87
C ILE A 43 27.44 39.00 -27.37
N LYS A 44 27.55 40.04 -26.53
CA LYS A 44 27.53 39.90 -25.07
C LYS A 44 26.26 39.21 -24.60
N ALA A 45 25.10 39.67 -25.07
CA ALA A 45 23.81 39.06 -24.76
C ALA A 45 23.72 37.60 -25.24
N ASN A 46 24.22 37.29 -26.43
CA ASN A 46 24.23 35.92 -26.95
C ASN A 46 25.10 34.99 -26.10
N LYS A 47 26.26 35.47 -25.61
CA LYS A 47 27.11 34.70 -24.68
C LYS A 47 26.41 34.44 -23.35
N ILE A 48 25.71 35.44 -22.79
CA ILE A 48 24.90 35.29 -21.57
C ILE A 48 23.79 34.26 -21.79
N LYS A 49 23.06 34.36 -22.91
CA LYS A 49 22.05 33.38 -23.30
C LYS A 49 22.63 31.97 -23.36
N SER A 50 23.68 31.75 -24.16
CA SER A 50 24.29 30.42 -24.30
C SER A 50 24.81 29.87 -22.97
N TYR A 51 25.37 30.73 -22.12
CA TYR A 51 25.81 30.34 -20.78
C TYR A 51 24.64 29.83 -19.92
N LEU A 52 23.54 30.58 -19.86
CA LEU A 52 22.36 30.17 -19.10
C LEU A 52 21.78 28.86 -19.63
N GLN A 53 21.65 28.72 -20.95
CA GLN A 53 21.13 27.51 -21.59
C GLN A 53 22.02 26.27 -21.39
N THR A 54 23.32 26.46 -21.16
CA THR A 54 24.28 25.36 -20.98
C THR A 54 24.44 24.93 -19.53
N ASN A 55 24.35 25.89 -18.60
CA ASN A 55 24.70 25.66 -17.18
C ASN A 55 23.48 25.49 -16.28
N PHE A 56 22.27 25.81 -16.75
CA PHE A 56 21.05 25.74 -15.96
C PHE A 56 20.01 24.83 -16.62
N ILE A 57 19.21 24.17 -15.78
CA ILE A 57 18.20 23.21 -16.21
C ILE A 57 16.82 23.87 -16.20
N PHE A 58 16.02 23.64 -17.25
CA PHE A 58 14.60 23.99 -17.22
C PHE A 58 13.80 22.85 -16.59
N SER A 59 13.30 23.08 -15.38
CA SER A 59 12.62 22.08 -14.57
C SER A 59 11.58 22.70 -13.65
N TRP A 60 10.57 21.91 -13.29
CA TRP A 60 9.58 22.28 -12.28
C TRP A 60 10.02 21.90 -10.86
N ASP A 61 11.08 21.10 -10.71
CA ASP A 61 11.37 20.41 -9.46
C ASP A 61 11.75 21.36 -8.32
N ALA A 62 12.77 22.22 -8.45
CA ALA A 62 13.09 23.20 -7.41
C ALA A 62 11.96 24.19 -7.18
N VAL A 63 11.33 24.68 -8.26
CA VAL A 63 10.25 25.68 -8.15
C VAL A 63 9.05 25.13 -7.37
N MET A 64 8.79 23.82 -7.43
CA MET A 64 7.67 23.18 -6.73
C MET A 64 8.04 22.67 -5.34
N ASN A 65 9.26 22.17 -5.15
CA ASN A 65 9.69 21.54 -3.90
C ASN A 65 10.34 22.51 -2.92
N ASP A 66 11.05 23.52 -3.41
CA ASP A 66 11.76 24.52 -2.60
C ASP A 66 11.71 25.93 -3.25
N PRO A 67 10.50 26.50 -3.44
CA PRO A 67 10.35 27.81 -4.07
C PRO A 67 11.06 28.91 -3.27
N PRO A 68 11.58 29.96 -3.94
CA PRO A 68 12.28 31.05 -3.26
C PRO A 68 11.37 31.71 -2.22
N GLY A 69 11.88 31.85 -1.00
CA GLY A 69 11.16 32.43 0.13
C GLY A 69 10.72 33.88 -0.11
N ASP A 70 9.76 34.37 0.67
CA ASP A 70 9.19 35.73 0.50
C ASP A 70 10.22 36.87 0.61
N THR A 71 11.37 36.62 1.25
CA THR A 71 12.47 37.58 1.45
C THR A 71 13.73 37.24 0.65
N GLU A 72 13.67 36.22 -0.19
CA GLU A 72 14.82 35.70 -0.94
C GLU A 72 14.86 36.30 -2.35
N ASP A 73 16.06 36.64 -2.83
CA ASP A 73 16.26 37.12 -4.19
C ASP A 73 16.15 35.96 -5.18
N ILE A 74 15.28 36.11 -6.18
CA ILE A 74 14.96 35.03 -7.12
C ILE A 74 16.11 34.66 -8.05
N VAL A 75 17.01 35.60 -8.36
CA VAL A 75 18.17 35.34 -9.21
C VAL A 75 19.27 34.67 -8.40
N GLU A 76 19.48 35.07 -7.15
CA GLU A 76 20.40 34.35 -6.26
C GLU A 76 19.94 32.92 -6.02
N TRP A 77 18.66 32.73 -5.69
CA TRP A 77 18.06 31.40 -5.54
C TRP A 77 18.22 30.57 -6.82
N PHE A 78 17.91 31.13 -7.99
CA PHE A 78 18.07 30.42 -9.27
C PHE A 78 19.55 30.04 -9.53
N CYS A 79 20.49 30.93 -9.18
CA CYS A 79 21.92 30.67 -9.26
C CYS A 79 22.38 29.57 -8.30
N GLU A 80 21.76 29.45 -7.12
CA GLU A 80 22.04 28.38 -6.15
C GLU A 80 21.48 27.02 -6.62
N GLN A 81 20.22 27.00 -7.04
CA GLN A 81 19.54 25.76 -7.42
C GLN A 81 20.02 25.20 -8.75
N GLY A 82 20.48 26.06 -9.67
CA GLY A 82 20.90 25.64 -11.01
C GLY A 82 19.73 25.22 -11.91
N GLU A 83 18.49 25.44 -11.48
CA GLU A 83 17.29 25.10 -12.23
C GLU A 83 16.14 26.10 -12.03
N GLY A 84 15.26 26.23 -13.03
CA GLY A 84 14.11 27.15 -12.96
C GLY A 84 13.22 27.11 -14.19
N LEU A 85 12.22 28.01 -14.26
CA LEU A 85 11.27 28.12 -15.36
C LEU A 85 11.53 29.40 -16.18
N TYR A 86 10.62 29.69 -17.13
CA TYR A 86 10.77 30.84 -18.03
C TYR A 86 11.00 32.16 -17.29
N ALA A 87 10.32 32.37 -16.15
CA ALA A 87 10.43 33.59 -15.37
C ALA A 87 11.84 33.74 -14.75
N GLU A 88 12.40 32.68 -14.20
CA GLU A 88 13.72 32.69 -13.57
C GLU A 88 14.82 32.88 -14.62
N PHE A 89 14.76 32.15 -15.73
CA PHE A 89 15.70 32.31 -16.85
C PHE A 89 15.67 33.73 -17.43
N ALA A 90 14.48 34.27 -17.70
CA ALA A 90 14.32 35.63 -18.22
C ALA A 90 14.79 36.68 -17.20
N THR A 91 14.54 36.48 -15.91
CA THR A 91 14.99 37.41 -14.86
C THR A 91 16.51 37.38 -14.70
N ALA A 92 17.11 36.20 -14.57
CA ALA A 92 18.55 36.03 -14.44
C ALA A 92 19.31 36.63 -15.63
N PHE A 93 18.84 36.38 -16.85
CA PHE A 93 19.40 37.01 -18.06
C PHE A 93 19.35 38.54 -17.98
N ASN A 94 18.22 39.12 -17.57
CA ASN A 94 18.10 40.58 -17.48
C ASN A 94 19.10 41.17 -16.47
N VAL A 95 19.33 40.49 -15.34
CA VAL A 95 20.29 40.91 -14.33
C VAL A 95 21.73 40.77 -14.83
N PHE A 96 22.11 39.64 -15.43
CA PHE A 96 23.44 39.48 -16.04
C PHE A 96 23.67 40.49 -17.18
N ALA A 97 22.67 40.72 -18.05
CA ALA A 97 22.76 41.69 -19.12
C ALA A 97 23.07 43.10 -18.58
N ARG A 98 22.36 43.53 -17.52
CA ARG A 98 22.62 44.82 -16.86
C ARG A 98 23.99 44.86 -16.22
N ALA A 99 24.45 43.76 -15.64
CA ALA A 99 25.79 43.63 -15.07
C ALA A 99 26.90 43.90 -16.11
N PHE A 100 26.68 43.51 -17.36
CA PHE A 100 27.58 43.76 -18.50
C PHE A 100 27.21 45.01 -19.32
N ASN A 101 26.49 45.97 -18.72
CA ASN A 101 26.06 47.23 -19.35
C ASN A 101 25.19 47.08 -20.61
N ILE A 102 24.37 46.03 -20.66
CA ILE A 102 23.37 45.82 -21.72
C ILE A 102 22.01 46.28 -21.20
N PRO A 103 21.36 47.28 -21.83
CA PRO A 103 20.00 47.65 -21.47
C PRO A 103 19.05 46.49 -21.81
N SER A 104 18.29 46.03 -20.82
CA SER A 104 17.45 44.83 -20.91
C SER A 104 16.13 45.01 -20.17
N ARG A 105 15.06 44.35 -20.64
CA ARG A 105 13.74 44.32 -20.01
C ARG A 105 13.16 42.92 -19.96
N PHE A 106 12.46 42.64 -18.87
CA PHE A 106 11.66 41.43 -18.68
C PHE A 106 10.30 41.61 -19.35
N VAL A 107 9.84 40.58 -20.05
CA VAL A 107 8.53 40.56 -20.69
C VAL A 107 7.75 39.34 -20.21
N ASP A 108 6.50 39.58 -19.81
CA ASP A 108 5.55 38.55 -19.40
C ASP A 108 4.47 38.38 -20.47
N GLY A 109 3.95 37.17 -20.59
CA GLY A 109 2.81 36.86 -21.45
C GLY A 109 2.16 35.54 -21.05
N TYR A 110 0.92 35.35 -21.50
CA TYR A 110 0.20 34.10 -21.28
C TYR A 110 -0.64 33.70 -22.48
N ARG A 111 -0.75 32.39 -22.72
CA ARG A 111 -1.59 31.82 -23.76
C ARG A 111 -3.01 31.62 -23.23
N THR A 112 -3.97 32.32 -23.82
CA THR A 112 -5.40 32.24 -23.44
C THR A 112 -6.18 31.11 -24.12
N LYS A 113 -5.57 30.34 -25.02
CA LYS A 113 -6.21 29.27 -25.80
C LYS A 113 -5.27 28.07 -25.97
N ALA A 114 -5.42 27.04 -25.15
CA ALA A 114 -4.83 25.72 -25.42
C ALA A 114 -5.88 24.85 -26.12
N GLN A 115 -5.56 24.35 -27.32
CA GLN A 115 -6.41 23.40 -28.03
C GLN A 115 -6.11 22.00 -27.49
N ASN A 116 -7.13 21.31 -26.98
CA ASN A 116 -7.02 19.92 -26.60
C ASN A 116 -6.92 19.09 -27.88
N LEU A 117 -5.75 18.48 -28.14
CA LEU A 117 -5.46 17.75 -29.39
C LEU A 117 -6.30 16.46 -29.55
N LEU A 118 -6.89 15.94 -28.47
CA LEU A 118 -7.77 14.78 -28.49
C LEU A 118 -9.23 15.15 -28.78
N THR A 119 -9.67 16.35 -28.41
CA THR A 119 -11.09 16.77 -28.52
C THR A 119 -11.33 17.93 -29.48
N GLY A 120 -10.27 18.58 -29.97
CA GLY A 120 -10.34 19.75 -30.86
C GLY A 120 -10.85 21.04 -30.18
N ASN A 121 -11.24 20.98 -28.90
CA ASN A 121 -11.85 22.09 -28.17
C ASN A 121 -10.81 22.98 -27.46
N TYR A 122 -11.14 24.26 -27.32
CA TYR A 122 -10.31 25.23 -26.57
C TYR A 122 -10.74 25.23 -25.10
N GLU A 123 -9.86 24.80 -24.20
CA GLU A 123 -10.11 24.86 -22.75
C GLU A 123 -9.72 26.24 -22.21
N VAL A 124 -10.72 27.02 -21.80
CA VAL A 124 -10.52 28.22 -20.99
C VAL A 124 -11.41 28.06 -19.76
N ASP A 125 -10.81 27.64 -18.64
CA ASP A 125 -11.51 27.50 -17.36
C ASP A 125 -11.88 28.90 -16.86
N LYS A 126 -13.14 29.29 -17.07
CA LYS A 126 -13.71 30.54 -16.53
C LYS A 126 -14.14 30.29 -15.09
N ILE A 127 -13.61 31.08 -14.17
CA ILE A 127 -14.05 31.10 -12.78
C ILE A 127 -14.73 32.43 -12.47
N THR A 128 -15.62 32.42 -11.48
CA THR A 128 -16.17 33.65 -10.91
C THR A 128 -15.27 34.08 -9.76
N ASP A 129 -14.62 35.24 -9.90
CA ASP A 129 -13.89 35.83 -8.78
C ASP A 129 -14.91 36.33 -7.74
N SER A 130 -14.92 35.71 -6.57
CA SER A 130 -15.87 36.02 -5.50
C SER A 130 -15.57 37.34 -4.77
N GLN A 131 -14.40 37.95 -5.01
CA GLN A 131 -14.03 39.25 -4.43
C GLN A 131 -14.38 40.42 -5.35
N GLU A 132 -14.16 40.30 -6.67
CA GLU A 132 -14.43 41.40 -7.61
C GLU A 132 -15.73 41.24 -8.43
N GLY A 133 -16.36 40.06 -8.42
CA GLY A 133 -17.64 39.81 -9.11
C GLY A 133 -17.53 39.71 -10.64
N TYR A 134 -16.32 39.60 -11.18
CA TYR A 134 -16.06 39.43 -12.62
C TYR A 134 -15.78 37.97 -13.00
N HIS A 135 -15.94 37.66 -14.28
CA HIS A 135 -15.44 36.42 -14.85
C HIS A 135 -13.91 36.50 -14.99
N ALA A 136 -13.18 35.68 -14.24
CA ALA A 136 -11.74 35.53 -14.36
C ALA A 136 -11.39 34.29 -15.19
N VAL A 137 -10.23 34.32 -15.83
CA VAL A 137 -9.67 33.17 -16.58
C VAL A 137 -8.53 32.59 -15.77
N LEU A 138 -8.61 31.30 -15.45
CA LEU A 138 -7.49 30.59 -14.85
C LEU A 138 -6.39 30.37 -15.89
N ILE A 139 -5.27 31.06 -15.71
CA ILE A 139 -4.04 30.78 -16.46
C ILE A 139 -3.24 29.76 -15.67
N LYS A 140 -3.16 28.55 -16.20
CA LYS A 140 -2.31 27.49 -15.64
C LYS A 140 -0.84 27.88 -15.88
N TYR A 141 0.05 27.53 -14.95
CA TYR A 141 1.49 27.80 -15.06
C TYR A 141 2.09 27.34 -16.41
N LYS A 142 1.64 26.19 -16.95
CA LYS A 142 2.03 25.70 -18.29
C LYS A 142 1.64 26.61 -19.48
N HIS A 143 0.85 27.65 -19.25
CA HIS A 143 0.43 28.62 -20.28
C HIS A 143 1.10 29.99 -20.09
N LEU A 144 1.96 30.15 -19.08
CA LEU A 144 2.78 31.34 -18.89
C LEU A 144 4.03 31.23 -19.76
N TYR A 145 4.44 32.34 -20.37
CA TYR A 145 5.68 32.43 -21.13
C TYR A 145 6.34 33.78 -20.86
N ASN A 146 7.61 33.75 -20.49
CA ASN A 146 8.40 34.93 -20.15
C ASN A 146 9.66 34.95 -21.00
N TRP A 147 10.04 36.12 -21.50
CA TRP A 147 11.28 36.31 -22.25
C TRP A 147 11.97 37.60 -21.83
N ALA A 148 13.20 37.81 -22.30
CA ALA A 148 13.86 39.10 -22.16
C ALA A 148 14.02 39.79 -23.50
N GLU A 149 14.14 41.10 -23.47
CA GLU A 149 14.51 41.88 -24.63
C GLU A 149 15.71 42.77 -24.30
N ILE A 150 16.65 42.90 -25.24
CA ILE A 150 17.79 43.80 -25.11
C ILE A 150 17.65 44.97 -26.08
N PHE A 151 18.22 46.12 -25.72
CA PHE A 151 18.32 47.25 -26.64
C PHE A 151 19.65 47.19 -27.39
N VAL A 152 19.59 47.00 -28.71
CA VAL A 152 20.78 47.02 -29.57
C VAL A 152 20.92 48.41 -30.20
N PRO A 153 21.92 49.22 -29.81
CA PRO A 153 22.16 50.51 -30.43
C PRO A 153 22.67 50.30 -31.87
N THR A 154 22.05 51.00 -32.81
CA THR A 154 22.43 51.01 -34.24
C THR A 154 23.32 52.19 -34.59
N ASN A 155 23.48 53.15 -33.68
CA ASN A 155 24.41 54.27 -33.83
C ASN A 155 24.83 54.87 -32.47
N ILE A 156 25.82 55.75 -32.50
CA ILE A 156 26.38 56.43 -31.31
C ILE A 156 25.46 57.52 -30.72
N THR A 157 24.33 57.84 -31.38
CA THR A 157 23.36 58.84 -30.90
C THR A 157 22.26 58.22 -30.04
N GLY A 158 22.33 56.92 -29.76
CA GLY A 158 21.37 56.20 -28.91
C GLY A 158 20.15 55.64 -29.65
N ASN A 159 20.10 55.67 -30.99
CA ASN A 159 19.03 55.01 -31.73
C ASN A 159 19.32 53.50 -31.78
N GLY A 160 18.28 52.69 -31.64
CA GLY A 160 18.39 51.24 -31.60
C GLY A 160 17.04 50.56 -31.63
N TYR A 161 17.04 49.24 -31.53
CA TYR A 161 15.83 48.42 -31.51
C TYR A 161 15.86 47.49 -30.30
N TRP A 162 14.68 47.23 -29.74
CA TRP A 162 14.49 46.13 -28.81
C TRP A 162 14.49 44.82 -29.58
N VAL A 163 15.36 43.89 -29.18
CA VAL A 163 15.49 42.57 -29.77
C VAL A 163 15.09 41.55 -28.74
N GLN A 164 14.12 40.69 -29.09
CA GLN A 164 13.73 39.56 -28.26
C GLN A 164 14.85 38.53 -28.17
N PHE A 165 15.17 38.16 -26.94
CA PHE A 165 16.05 37.06 -26.58
C PHE A 165 15.22 36.01 -25.89
N ASP A 166 14.98 34.93 -26.61
CA ASP A 166 14.43 33.72 -26.03
C ASP A 166 15.56 32.98 -25.30
N ILE A 167 15.44 32.89 -23.98
CA ILE A 167 16.48 32.34 -23.08
C ILE A 167 16.12 30.91 -22.66
N GLU A 168 15.01 30.40 -23.21
CA GLU A 168 14.62 29.00 -23.14
C GLU A 168 15.80 28.08 -23.46
N PRO A 169 16.25 27.20 -22.56
CA PRO A 169 17.16 26.12 -22.96
C PRO A 169 16.47 25.25 -24.00
N GLU A 170 17.20 24.76 -25.00
CA GLU A 170 16.62 24.02 -26.14
C GLU A 170 15.66 22.90 -25.72
N SER A 171 15.77 22.38 -24.49
CA SER A 171 14.84 21.42 -23.88
C SER A 171 13.37 21.88 -23.73
N ALA A 172 13.06 23.18 -23.75
CA ALA A 172 11.70 23.67 -23.47
C ALA A 172 10.85 23.94 -24.74
N GLY A 173 11.48 24.06 -25.91
CA GLY A 173 10.83 24.38 -27.19
C GLY A 173 10.93 23.29 -28.26
N THR A 174 11.40 22.10 -27.93
CA THR A 174 11.65 21.06 -28.94
C THR A 174 10.48 20.13 -29.08
N GLY A 175 9.87 20.15 -30.27
CA GLY A 175 9.03 19.04 -30.72
C GLY A 175 9.76 17.70 -30.53
N SER A 176 9.01 16.62 -30.40
CA SER A 176 9.59 15.29 -30.16
C SER A 176 10.58 14.93 -31.27
N PHE A 177 11.86 14.79 -30.92
CA PHE A 177 12.88 14.25 -31.80
C PHE A 177 13.13 12.79 -31.45
N THR A 178 13.19 11.94 -32.45
CA THR A 178 13.65 10.56 -32.31
C THR A 178 14.89 10.37 -33.17
N LEU A 179 15.82 9.57 -32.67
CA LEU A 179 17.05 9.25 -33.38
C LEU A 179 17.14 7.74 -33.48
N ASN A 180 17.42 7.23 -34.67
CA ASN A 180 17.69 5.81 -34.89
C ASN A 180 19.10 5.67 -35.46
N LEU A 181 19.96 4.94 -34.76
CA LEU A 181 21.35 4.71 -35.14
C LEU A 181 21.54 3.29 -35.67
N ASN A 182 22.04 3.20 -36.89
CA ASN A 182 22.38 1.92 -37.51
C ASN A 182 23.85 1.89 -37.93
N SER A 183 24.47 0.73 -37.81
CA SER A 183 25.78 0.44 -38.40
C SER A 183 25.61 -0.42 -39.64
N ASN A 184 26.47 -0.21 -40.64
CA ASN A 184 26.54 -1.10 -41.81
C ASN A 184 27.11 -2.49 -41.48
N ILE A 185 27.86 -2.61 -40.38
CA ILE A 185 28.44 -3.86 -39.89
C ILE A 185 28.21 -4.02 -38.38
N THR A 186 27.98 -5.25 -37.92
CA THR A 186 27.85 -5.56 -36.48
C THR A 186 29.20 -5.85 -35.82
N GLY A 187 30.25 -6.03 -36.61
CA GLY A 187 31.62 -6.20 -36.15
C GLY A 187 32.63 -6.17 -37.29
N GLY A 188 33.90 -5.88 -36.99
CA GLY A 188 34.96 -5.72 -37.98
C GLY A 188 36.36 -5.94 -37.41
N PHE A 189 37.30 -6.31 -38.28
CA PHE A 189 38.72 -6.43 -37.96
C PHE A 189 39.41 -5.07 -38.09
N ARG A 190 40.54 -4.90 -37.40
CA ARG A 190 41.41 -3.72 -37.58
C ARG A 190 41.81 -3.51 -39.04
N GLY A 191 41.77 -2.26 -39.48
CA GLY A 191 41.98 -1.85 -40.88
C GLY A 191 40.71 -1.88 -41.73
N GLN A 192 39.55 -2.25 -41.17
CA GLN A 192 38.25 -2.07 -41.80
C GLN A 192 37.56 -0.80 -41.28
N ASP A 193 36.58 -0.31 -42.04
CA ASP A 193 35.82 0.89 -41.70
C ASP A 193 34.36 0.50 -41.37
N ALA A 194 33.84 1.06 -40.28
CA ALA A 194 32.44 0.95 -39.88
C ALA A 194 31.72 2.28 -40.20
N ASN A 195 30.63 2.21 -40.95
CA ASN A 195 29.80 3.37 -41.27
C ASN A 195 28.58 3.38 -40.36
N PHE A 196 28.48 4.38 -39.50
CA PHE A 196 27.37 4.62 -38.61
C PHE A 196 26.47 5.70 -39.19
N THR A 197 25.19 5.41 -39.34
CA THR A 197 24.19 6.33 -39.89
C THR A 197 23.09 6.55 -38.87
N ALA A 198 22.97 7.80 -38.42
CA ALA A 198 21.89 8.26 -37.57
C ALA A 198 20.78 8.88 -38.45
N VAL A 199 19.53 8.56 -38.15
CA VAL A 199 18.36 9.18 -38.77
C VAL A 199 17.60 9.94 -37.69
N LEU A 200 17.66 11.27 -37.73
CA LEU A 200 16.89 12.16 -36.87
C LEU A 200 15.50 12.38 -37.49
N SER A 201 14.45 12.12 -36.72
CA SER A 201 13.06 12.31 -37.12
C SER A 201 12.34 13.24 -36.15
N SER A 202 11.47 14.11 -36.66
CA SER A 202 10.56 14.90 -35.83
C SER A 202 9.27 15.17 -36.60
N PRO A 203 8.09 15.08 -35.95
CA PRO A 203 6.81 15.40 -36.59
C PRO A 203 6.55 16.91 -36.72
N GLU A 204 7.27 17.73 -35.95
CA GLU A 204 6.94 19.15 -35.73
C GLU A 204 8.08 20.11 -36.06
N SER A 205 9.30 19.59 -36.24
CA SER A 205 10.51 20.40 -36.41
C SER A 205 11.35 19.93 -37.60
N SER A 206 12.01 20.87 -38.28
CA SER A 206 12.94 20.54 -39.37
C SER A 206 14.12 19.72 -38.84
N VAL A 207 14.37 18.60 -39.52
CA VAL A 207 15.48 17.68 -39.24
C VAL A 207 16.70 17.92 -40.12
N ALA A 208 16.67 18.90 -41.03
CA ALA A 208 17.79 19.24 -41.91
C ALA A 208 18.83 20.14 -41.22
N ASP A 209 20.10 19.98 -41.62
CA ASP A 209 21.25 20.79 -41.16
C ASP A 209 21.43 20.78 -39.63
N ARG A 210 21.12 19.64 -38.99
CA ARG A 210 21.26 19.40 -37.55
C ARG A 210 22.54 18.62 -37.27
N THR A 211 23.26 19.02 -36.23
CA THR A 211 24.54 18.38 -35.88
C THR A 211 24.30 17.13 -35.04
N ILE A 212 24.69 15.97 -35.56
CA ILE A 212 24.76 14.72 -34.79
C ILE A 212 26.20 14.47 -34.37
N ILE A 213 26.40 14.25 -33.07
CA ILE A 213 27.69 13.87 -32.49
C ILE A 213 27.70 12.37 -32.27
N PHE A 214 28.75 11.69 -32.74
CA PHE A 214 28.98 10.27 -32.54
C PHE A 214 30.10 10.08 -31.53
N VAL A 215 29.83 9.35 -30.46
CA VAL A 215 30.76 9.07 -29.37
C VAL A 215 30.86 7.56 -29.18
N ASP A 216 32.08 7.05 -29.14
CA ASP A 216 32.32 5.70 -28.62
C ASP A 216 32.32 5.78 -27.09
N LEU A 217 31.24 5.29 -26.47
CA LEU A 217 31.08 5.33 -25.02
C LEU A 217 32.09 4.42 -24.31
N THR A 218 32.60 3.39 -24.98
CA THR A 218 33.57 2.48 -24.39
C THR A 218 34.94 3.14 -24.23
N SER A 219 35.34 3.98 -25.19
CA SER A 219 36.60 4.75 -25.10
C SER A 219 36.42 6.17 -24.55
N GLY A 220 35.18 6.65 -24.44
CA GLY A 220 34.87 8.04 -24.09
C GLY A 220 35.27 9.05 -25.16
N THR A 221 35.60 8.59 -26.37
CA THR A 221 36.11 9.45 -27.45
C THR A 221 35.02 9.80 -28.45
N THR A 222 35.00 11.06 -28.88
CA THR A 222 34.15 11.47 -30.01
C THR A 222 34.75 10.90 -31.29
N VAL A 223 34.01 10.00 -31.95
CA VAL A 223 34.45 9.36 -33.19
C VAL A 223 34.16 10.21 -34.43
N GLY A 224 33.22 11.16 -34.32
CA GLY A 224 33.04 12.22 -35.30
C GLY A 224 31.73 12.98 -35.13
N GLN A 225 31.48 13.91 -36.05
CA GLN A 225 30.24 14.67 -36.13
C GLN A 225 29.82 14.83 -37.59
N ALA A 226 28.52 14.85 -37.85
CA ALA A 226 27.98 15.07 -39.19
C ALA A 226 26.70 15.92 -39.11
N GLN A 227 26.45 16.72 -40.15
CA GLN A 227 25.18 17.41 -40.31
C GLN A 227 24.17 16.49 -40.97
N THR A 228 22.91 16.55 -40.54
CA THR A 228 21.81 15.84 -41.19
C THR A 228 21.46 16.45 -42.54
N ASP A 229 21.11 15.59 -43.50
CA ASP A 229 20.55 16.00 -44.79
C ASP A 229 19.05 16.37 -44.68
N GLN A 230 18.38 16.65 -45.81
CA GLN A 230 16.96 17.00 -45.84
C GLN A 230 16.02 15.89 -45.30
N ASN A 231 16.49 14.66 -45.21
CA ASN A 231 15.74 13.52 -44.67
C ASN A 231 16.16 13.18 -43.22
N GLY A 232 16.99 14.02 -42.58
CA GLY A 232 17.46 13.79 -41.22
C GLY A 232 18.62 12.81 -41.11
N GLN A 233 19.24 12.38 -42.23
CA GLN A 233 20.34 11.41 -42.21
C GLN A 233 21.69 12.09 -42.00
N ALA A 234 22.46 11.60 -41.03
CA ALA A 234 23.85 11.97 -40.80
C ALA A 234 24.70 10.70 -40.64
N SER A 235 25.85 10.62 -41.31
CA SER A 235 26.72 9.44 -41.26
C SER A 235 28.16 9.80 -40.90
N VAL A 236 28.82 8.91 -40.16
CA VAL A 236 30.26 8.97 -39.87
C VAL A 236 30.92 7.63 -40.21
N ILE A 237 32.12 7.70 -40.78
CA ILE A 237 32.97 6.53 -41.00
C ILE A 237 33.97 6.48 -39.85
N VAL A 238 33.96 5.37 -39.12
CA VAL A 238 34.87 5.05 -38.03
C VAL A 238 35.86 4.00 -38.51
N ASN A 239 37.12 4.37 -38.60
CA ASN A 239 38.19 3.45 -39.00
C ASN A 239 38.56 2.59 -37.79
N ILE A 240 38.56 1.27 -37.95
CA ILE A 240 38.91 0.35 -36.87
C ILE A 240 40.44 0.28 -36.79
N THR A 241 41.04 0.87 -35.75
CA THR A 241 42.50 1.08 -35.68
C THR A 241 43.19 0.17 -34.65
N ASN A 242 44.52 0.13 -34.68
CA ASN A 242 45.31 -0.59 -33.67
C ASN A 242 45.19 -0.02 -32.25
N SER A 243 44.69 1.21 -32.09
CA SER A 243 44.46 1.80 -30.76
C SER A 243 43.11 1.42 -30.14
N GLN A 244 42.19 0.83 -30.90
CA GLN A 244 40.93 0.31 -30.36
C GLN A 244 41.13 -1.09 -29.78
N VAL A 245 40.56 -1.29 -28.60
CA VAL A 245 40.59 -2.54 -27.85
C VAL A 245 39.67 -3.56 -28.52
N VAL A 246 40.04 -4.84 -28.52
CA VAL A 246 39.15 -5.92 -28.97
C VAL A 246 37.97 -6.08 -28.02
N GLY A 247 36.80 -6.37 -28.57
CA GLY A 247 35.56 -6.52 -27.82
C GLY A 247 34.45 -5.55 -28.24
N PRO A 248 33.35 -5.49 -27.48
CA PRO A 248 32.20 -4.66 -27.82
C PRO A 248 32.49 -3.18 -27.55
N HIS A 249 32.23 -2.36 -28.57
CA HIS A 249 32.18 -0.90 -28.48
C HIS A 249 30.73 -0.43 -28.59
N ILE A 250 30.34 0.53 -27.78
CA ILE A 250 28.99 1.12 -27.83
C ILE A 250 29.10 2.50 -28.47
N ILE A 251 28.61 2.63 -29.70
CA ILE A 251 28.56 3.92 -30.37
C ILE A 251 27.24 4.58 -30.04
N ARG A 252 27.30 5.79 -29.48
CA ARG A 252 26.16 6.66 -29.26
C ARG A 252 26.16 7.75 -30.32
N ALA A 253 25.02 7.94 -30.97
CA ALA A 253 24.73 9.14 -31.73
C ALA A 253 23.79 10.01 -30.90
N SER A 254 24.05 11.32 -30.83
CA SER A 254 23.25 12.25 -30.07
C SER A 254 23.02 13.54 -30.83
N PHE A 255 21.77 13.98 -30.86
CA PHE A 255 21.36 15.33 -31.17
C PHE A 255 21.11 16.07 -29.85
N GLN A 256 22.12 16.83 -29.39
CA GLN A 256 22.08 17.53 -28.10
C GLN A 256 21.68 16.57 -26.95
N SER A 257 20.86 17.04 -25.99
CA SER A 257 20.23 16.19 -24.98
C SER A 257 18.86 15.64 -25.40
N LEU A 258 18.39 15.97 -26.61
CA LEU A 258 16.99 15.82 -27.02
C LEU A 258 16.67 14.45 -27.60
N ALA A 259 17.62 13.86 -28.33
CA ALA A 259 17.48 12.53 -28.88
C ALA A 259 18.84 11.86 -28.97
N ASN A 260 18.93 10.62 -28.50
CA ASN A 260 20.10 9.79 -28.67
C ASN A 260 19.67 8.37 -28.97
N ASP A 261 20.57 7.63 -29.60
CA ASP A 261 20.45 6.19 -29.77
C ASP A 261 21.84 5.57 -29.70
N ILE A 262 21.89 4.29 -29.34
CA ILE A 262 23.12 3.52 -29.19
C ILE A 262 23.08 2.29 -30.08
N THR A 263 24.22 1.94 -30.66
CA THR A 263 24.37 0.69 -31.39
C THR A 263 25.69 0.01 -30.98
N PRO A 264 25.65 -1.28 -30.59
CA PRO A 264 26.86 -2.02 -30.30
C PRO A 264 27.56 -2.44 -31.60
N PHE A 265 28.89 -2.45 -31.56
CA PHE A 265 29.73 -2.89 -32.66
C PHE A 265 30.94 -3.66 -32.09
N MET A 266 31.26 -4.82 -32.66
CA MET A 266 32.33 -5.69 -32.17
C MET A 266 33.67 -5.46 -32.89
N VAL A 267 34.73 -5.14 -32.16
CA VAL A 267 36.10 -5.12 -32.69
C VAL A 267 36.72 -6.51 -32.56
N TYR A 268 36.99 -7.15 -33.70
CA TYR A 268 37.65 -8.46 -33.75
C TYR A 268 39.18 -8.32 -33.76
N GLY A 269 39.86 -9.19 -33.02
CA GLY A 269 41.31 -9.32 -33.04
C GLY A 269 41.81 -10.39 -32.07
N ASP A 270 43.13 -10.41 -31.86
CA ASP A 270 43.76 -11.31 -30.89
C ASP A 270 43.40 -10.89 -29.46
N ILE A 271 43.18 -11.89 -28.60
CA ILE A 271 42.91 -11.68 -27.17
C ILE A 271 43.74 -12.67 -26.35
N VAL A 272 44.24 -12.24 -25.20
CA VAL A 272 45.06 -13.06 -24.32
C VAL A 272 44.46 -13.04 -22.91
N VAL A 273 44.23 -14.23 -22.34
CA VAL A 273 43.84 -14.40 -20.95
C VAL A 273 45.07 -14.81 -20.16
N ASN A 274 45.36 -14.11 -19.07
CA ASN A 274 46.49 -14.41 -18.20
C ASN A 274 45.98 -14.78 -16.81
N LEU A 275 46.31 -16.00 -16.36
CA LEU A 275 46.07 -16.45 -15.00
C LEU A 275 47.27 -16.02 -14.16
N ALA A 276 47.08 -15.03 -13.29
CA ALA A 276 48.14 -14.43 -12.49
C ALA A 276 48.40 -15.21 -11.19
N SER A 277 47.35 -15.65 -10.50
CA SER A 277 47.50 -16.41 -9.26
C SER A 277 46.31 -17.30 -8.93
N VAL A 278 46.59 -18.39 -8.22
CA VAL A 278 45.61 -19.19 -7.48
C VAL A 278 46.10 -19.26 -6.03
N ASN A 279 45.34 -18.74 -5.07
CA ASN A 279 45.80 -18.64 -3.68
C ASN A 279 44.68 -18.92 -2.65
N PRO A 280 44.84 -19.91 -1.75
CA PRO A 280 45.98 -20.84 -1.67
C PRO A 280 46.02 -21.86 -2.82
N THR A 281 47.22 -22.32 -3.16
CA THR A 281 47.45 -23.45 -4.11
C THR A 281 47.26 -24.81 -3.44
N ILE A 282 47.00 -24.85 -2.13
CA ILE A 282 46.62 -26.04 -1.37
C ILE A 282 45.32 -25.70 -0.65
N VAL A 283 44.23 -26.36 -1.03
CA VAL A 283 42.92 -26.22 -0.40
C VAL A 283 42.67 -27.44 0.45
N ASN A 284 42.69 -27.24 1.78
CA ASN A 284 42.28 -28.25 2.72
C ASN A 284 40.78 -28.10 2.99
N ARG A 285 39.95 -28.90 2.31
CA ARG A 285 38.49 -28.77 2.40
C ARG A 285 37.93 -29.03 3.80
N SER A 286 38.68 -29.71 4.67
CA SER A 286 38.31 -29.92 6.08
C SER A 286 38.47 -28.65 6.94
N ILE A 287 39.20 -27.63 6.45
CA ILE A 287 39.42 -26.34 7.13
C ILE A 287 38.78 -25.20 6.34
N SER A 288 39.04 -25.13 5.05
CA SER A 288 38.49 -24.16 4.11
C SER A 288 38.49 -24.71 2.70
N ASP A 289 37.35 -24.65 2.03
CA ASP A 289 37.16 -25.03 0.64
C ASP A 289 37.54 -23.91 -0.34
N ARG A 290 38.07 -22.78 0.14
CA ARG A 290 38.20 -21.53 -0.61
C ARG A 290 39.57 -21.40 -1.28
N THR A 291 39.58 -20.90 -2.52
CA THR A 291 40.77 -20.36 -3.18
C THR A 291 40.39 -19.14 -4.03
N SER A 292 41.28 -18.16 -4.13
CA SER A 292 41.11 -17.01 -5.03
C SER A 292 41.81 -17.28 -6.36
N ILE A 293 41.08 -17.11 -7.46
CA ILE A 293 41.59 -17.18 -8.83
C ILE A 293 41.66 -15.74 -9.36
N GLN A 294 42.86 -15.28 -9.69
CA GLN A 294 43.12 -13.92 -10.13
C GLN A 294 43.85 -13.87 -11.45
N GLY A 295 43.51 -12.90 -12.29
CA GLY A 295 44.13 -12.71 -13.59
C GLY A 295 43.56 -11.52 -14.32
N TYR A 296 43.85 -11.44 -15.62
CA TYR A 296 43.36 -10.36 -16.46
C TYR A 296 43.23 -10.81 -17.90
N VAL A 297 42.41 -10.08 -18.66
CA VAL A 297 42.28 -10.23 -20.11
C VAL A 297 42.86 -8.99 -20.77
N ASN A 298 43.68 -9.18 -21.79
CA ASN A 298 44.28 -8.07 -22.52
C ASN A 298 44.31 -8.28 -24.02
N ASP A 299 44.28 -7.14 -24.69
CA ASP A 299 44.50 -7.00 -26.11
C ASP A 299 46.00 -6.81 -26.37
N PRO A 300 46.68 -7.76 -27.02
CA PRO A 300 48.12 -7.69 -27.25
C PRO A 300 48.51 -6.63 -28.29
N VAL A 301 47.59 -6.17 -29.13
CA VAL A 301 47.87 -5.22 -30.22
C VAL A 301 47.59 -3.78 -29.77
N ALA A 302 46.45 -3.53 -29.11
CA ALA A 302 46.17 -2.23 -28.50
C ALA A 302 46.97 -1.98 -27.23
N ASN A 303 47.58 -3.03 -26.66
CA ASN A 303 48.27 -3.04 -25.38
C ASN A 303 47.40 -2.46 -24.24
N GLN A 304 46.12 -2.83 -24.25
CA GLN A 304 45.11 -2.38 -23.30
C GLN A 304 44.40 -3.57 -22.66
N ARG A 305 43.83 -3.35 -21.48
CA ARG A 305 43.06 -4.34 -20.74
C ARG A 305 41.65 -4.42 -21.32
N VAL A 306 41.09 -5.62 -21.40
CA VAL A 306 39.74 -5.84 -21.93
C VAL A 306 38.78 -5.90 -20.75
N GLU A 307 37.86 -4.95 -20.71
CA GLU A 307 36.79 -4.87 -19.70
C GLU A 307 35.61 -5.79 -20.06
N ASN A 308 34.86 -6.22 -19.04
CA ASN A 308 33.63 -7.03 -19.12
C ASN A 308 33.76 -8.36 -19.89
N ALA A 309 34.97 -8.85 -20.13
CA ALA A 309 35.21 -10.16 -20.72
C ALA A 309 34.81 -11.26 -19.73
N THR A 310 33.90 -12.15 -20.14
CA THR A 310 33.47 -13.29 -19.33
C THR A 310 34.48 -14.43 -19.48
N VAL A 311 35.09 -14.82 -18.37
CA VAL A 311 36.05 -15.92 -18.30
C VAL A 311 35.50 -17.10 -17.52
N GLU A 312 35.86 -18.31 -17.93
CA GLU A 312 35.50 -19.60 -17.32
C GLU A 312 36.66 -20.12 -16.47
N PHE A 313 36.39 -20.48 -15.22
CA PHE A 313 37.33 -21.19 -14.36
C PHE A 313 37.23 -22.70 -14.59
N VAL A 314 38.34 -23.29 -15.00
CA VAL A 314 38.42 -24.71 -15.37
C VAL A 314 39.41 -25.43 -14.48
N LEU A 315 38.97 -26.49 -13.81
CA LEU A 315 39.84 -27.41 -13.08
C LEU A 315 40.16 -28.62 -13.96
N LEU A 316 41.45 -28.96 -14.07
CA LEU A 316 41.97 -30.04 -14.91
C LEU A 316 42.69 -31.08 -14.04
N ASN A 317 42.59 -32.36 -14.41
CA ASN A 317 43.50 -33.38 -13.90
C ASN A 317 44.95 -32.99 -14.27
N LYS A 318 45.85 -32.97 -13.28
CA LYS A 318 47.22 -32.47 -13.43
C LYS A 318 47.93 -33.06 -14.65
N GLY A 319 48.48 -32.20 -15.50
CA GLY A 319 49.21 -32.60 -16.71
C GLY A 319 48.33 -33.08 -17.87
N THR A 320 47.00 -32.96 -17.78
CA THR A 320 46.06 -33.39 -18.84
C THR A 320 45.12 -32.25 -19.26
N ASN A 321 44.30 -32.47 -20.29
CA ASN A 321 43.19 -31.59 -20.65
C ASN A 321 41.83 -32.10 -20.13
N ASN A 322 41.82 -33.11 -19.27
CA ASN A 322 40.59 -33.70 -18.76
C ASN A 322 39.99 -32.79 -17.69
N ARG A 323 38.86 -32.15 -18.03
CA ARG A 323 38.13 -31.23 -17.16
C ARG A 323 37.39 -31.98 -16.04
N ILE A 324 37.41 -31.40 -14.84
CA ILE A 324 36.54 -31.80 -13.73
C ILE A 324 35.26 -30.96 -13.80
N THR A 325 34.13 -31.63 -13.99
CA THR A 325 32.82 -30.98 -14.05
C THR A 325 32.40 -30.48 -12.67
N ASN A 326 31.78 -29.31 -12.61
CA ASN A 326 31.24 -28.72 -11.38
C ASN A 326 32.30 -28.56 -10.26
N ALA A 327 33.53 -28.21 -10.64
CA ALA A 327 34.66 -28.14 -9.72
C ALA A 327 34.59 -26.96 -8.75
N PHE A 328 33.99 -25.85 -9.18
CA PHE A 328 33.85 -24.61 -8.40
C PHE A 328 32.39 -24.21 -8.26
N ASN A 329 32.04 -23.54 -7.16
CA ASN A 329 30.70 -22.94 -6.99
C ASN A 329 30.44 -21.77 -7.94
N ILE A 330 31.49 -21.07 -8.36
CA ILE A 330 31.47 -20.00 -9.35
C ILE A 330 32.32 -20.46 -10.53
N THR A 331 31.66 -20.70 -11.67
CA THR A 331 32.30 -21.20 -12.90
C THR A 331 32.73 -20.07 -13.82
N TYR A 332 32.04 -18.93 -13.77
CA TYR A 332 32.29 -17.79 -14.64
C TYR A 332 32.42 -16.51 -13.82
N THR A 333 33.25 -15.59 -14.29
CA THR A 333 33.34 -14.23 -13.77
C THR A 333 33.60 -13.27 -14.91
N GLU A 334 33.41 -11.98 -14.66
CA GLU A 334 33.65 -10.91 -15.61
C GLU A 334 34.87 -10.09 -15.15
N THR A 335 35.70 -9.68 -16.10
CA THR A 335 36.73 -8.70 -15.80
C THR A 335 36.11 -7.35 -15.47
N ASN A 336 36.62 -6.67 -14.46
CA ASN A 336 36.21 -5.33 -14.08
C ASN A 336 36.63 -4.26 -15.11
N SER A 337 36.37 -2.98 -14.82
CA SER A 337 36.74 -1.83 -15.66
C SER A 337 38.24 -1.61 -15.88
N THR A 338 39.08 -2.35 -15.15
CA THR A 338 40.53 -2.39 -15.36
C THR A 338 40.98 -3.66 -16.10
N GLY A 339 40.05 -4.49 -16.53
CA GLY A 339 40.23 -5.78 -17.21
C GLY A 339 40.81 -6.90 -16.35
N TYR A 340 40.71 -6.78 -15.02
CA TYR A 340 41.14 -7.81 -14.06
C TYR A 340 39.94 -8.61 -13.56
N PHE A 341 40.16 -9.90 -13.29
CA PHE A 341 39.26 -10.72 -12.50
C PHE A 341 39.99 -11.16 -11.22
N ASP A 342 39.28 -11.08 -10.10
CA ASP A 342 39.70 -11.61 -8.80
C ASP A 342 38.46 -12.23 -8.18
N THR A 343 38.42 -13.55 -8.10
CA THR A 343 37.23 -14.24 -7.63
C THR A 343 37.61 -15.32 -6.64
N VAL A 344 37.03 -15.22 -5.45
CA VAL A 344 37.11 -16.30 -4.45
C VAL A 344 36.09 -17.36 -4.82
N VAL A 345 36.58 -18.54 -5.13
CA VAL A 345 35.78 -19.73 -5.44
C VAL A 345 35.92 -20.76 -4.34
N ASN A 346 34.88 -21.57 -4.19
CA ASN A 346 34.89 -22.74 -3.33
C ASN A 346 35.02 -23.99 -4.19
N VAL A 347 35.96 -24.86 -3.84
CA VAL A 347 36.13 -26.16 -4.48
C VAL A 347 35.02 -27.08 -4.01
N ASN A 348 34.21 -27.57 -4.95
CA ASN A 348 33.07 -28.43 -4.66
C ASN A 348 33.51 -29.74 -3.97
N SER A 349 32.69 -30.25 -3.05
CA SER A 349 32.94 -31.53 -2.35
C SER A 349 33.01 -32.72 -3.31
N SER A 350 32.40 -32.65 -4.50
CA SER A 350 32.47 -33.70 -5.52
C SER A 350 33.84 -33.86 -6.19
N VAL A 351 34.73 -32.87 -6.08
CA VAL A 351 36.12 -33.00 -6.56
C VAL A 351 36.83 -34.02 -5.66
N ILE A 352 37.50 -35.04 -6.17
CA ILE A 352 38.19 -35.98 -5.27
C ILE A 352 39.50 -35.35 -4.76
N VAL A 353 40.00 -35.80 -3.60
CA VAL A 353 41.32 -35.38 -3.11
C VAL A 353 42.40 -35.78 -4.11
N GLY A 354 43.34 -34.89 -4.38
CA GLY A 354 44.35 -35.08 -5.42
C GLY A 354 45.00 -33.79 -5.91
N SER A 355 45.89 -33.93 -6.89
CA SER A 355 46.60 -32.81 -7.53
C SER A 355 45.95 -32.41 -8.85
N TYR A 356 45.67 -31.12 -9.00
CA TYR A 356 44.99 -30.54 -10.16
C TYR A 356 45.71 -29.30 -10.69
N GLU A 357 45.25 -28.80 -11.83
CA GLU A 357 45.67 -27.53 -12.41
C GLU A 357 44.44 -26.66 -12.70
N VAL A 358 44.50 -25.38 -12.34
CA VAL A 358 43.51 -24.38 -12.72
C VAL A 358 43.95 -23.73 -14.03
N ARG A 359 42.99 -23.55 -14.93
CA ARG A 359 43.12 -22.78 -16.16
C ARG A 359 41.90 -21.85 -16.27
N VAL A 360 42.11 -20.67 -16.82
CA VAL A 360 41.04 -19.72 -17.14
C VAL A 360 40.88 -19.64 -18.65
N ASP A 361 39.66 -19.86 -19.13
CA ASP A 361 39.32 -19.84 -20.55
C ASP A 361 38.42 -18.64 -20.87
N PHE A 362 38.68 -17.96 -21.99
CA PHE A 362 37.78 -16.99 -22.58
C PHE A 362 37.19 -17.57 -23.85
N ASN A 363 35.85 -17.55 -23.97
CA ASN A 363 35.11 -18.19 -25.05
C ASN A 363 34.28 -17.20 -25.89
N GLY A 364 34.64 -15.92 -25.90
CA GLY A 364 34.02 -14.93 -26.78
C GLY A 364 32.71 -14.34 -26.24
N SER A 365 32.58 -14.25 -24.92
CA SER A 365 31.40 -13.72 -24.23
C SER A 365 31.75 -12.50 -23.37
N TRP A 366 30.81 -11.55 -23.26
CA TRP A 366 30.92 -10.37 -22.41
C TRP A 366 29.66 -10.19 -21.55
N GLY A 367 29.82 -9.59 -20.37
CA GLY A 367 28.74 -9.27 -19.46
C GLY A 367 27.78 -8.21 -20.01
N GLY A 368 26.47 -8.38 -19.78
CA GLY A 368 25.48 -7.32 -19.95
C GLY A 368 25.03 -6.96 -21.38
N LEU A 369 25.43 -7.70 -22.41
CA LEU A 369 25.00 -7.44 -23.80
C LEU A 369 24.31 -8.68 -24.42
N PRO A 370 23.05 -8.59 -24.87
CA PRO A 370 22.43 -9.66 -25.64
C PRO A 370 22.93 -9.55 -27.08
N LEU A 371 23.96 -10.33 -27.43
CA LEU A 371 24.23 -10.87 -28.78
C LEU A 371 25.62 -11.53 -28.80
N ALA A 372 25.63 -12.86 -28.81
CA ALA A 372 26.82 -13.65 -29.13
C ALA A 372 27.12 -13.50 -30.63
N LEU A 373 28.14 -12.73 -31.01
CA LEU A 373 28.66 -12.69 -32.39
C LEU A 373 30.18 -12.41 -32.42
N GLY A 374 30.99 -13.42 -32.11
CA GLY A 374 32.44 -13.39 -32.34
C GLY A 374 33.19 -14.69 -32.02
N TYR A 375 34.13 -15.08 -32.89
CA TYR A 375 35.04 -16.23 -32.73
C TYR A 375 36.34 -15.81 -32.04
N MET A 376 36.28 -15.28 -30.82
CA MET A 376 37.48 -14.99 -30.02
C MET A 376 37.56 -15.96 -28.87
N SER A 377 38.63 -16.73 -28.79
CA SER A 377 38.89 -17.60 -27.65
C SER A 377 40.36 -17.64 -27.30
N ASN A 378 40.62 -17.81 -26.01
CA ASN A 378 41.98 -17.96 -25.52
C ASN A 378 41.95 -18.74 -24.21
N SER A 379 42.99 -19.52 -23.97
CA SER A 379 43.20 -20.24 -22.71
C SER A 379 44.49 -19.73 -22.07
N SER A 380 44.40 -19.40 -20.79
CA SER A 380 45.56 -18.98 -20.00
C SER A 380 46.58 -20.10 -19.74
N ASN A 381 47.70 -19.71 -19.14
CA ASN A 381 48.61 -20.61 -18.44
C ASN A 381 47.91 -21.39 -17.31
N ARG A 382 48.58 -22.39 -16.76
CA ARG A 382 48.06 -23.23 -15.68
C ARG A 382 48.77 -22.97 -14.37
N ILE A 383 48.03 -23.01 -13.27
CA ILE A 383 48.59 -22.97 -11.92
C ILE A 383 48.12 -24.21 -11.15
N GLU A 384 49.03 -24.87 -10.44
CA GLU A 384 48.72 -26.05 -9.65
C GLU A 384 47.79 -25.74 -8.48
N LEU A 385 46.82 -26.62 -8.25
CA LEU A 385 45.91 -26.59 -7.10
C LEU A 385 45.80 -28.00 -6.52
N ASN A 386 46.28 -28.18 -5.29
CA ASN A 386 46.20 -29.45 -4.56
C ASN A 386 44.99 -29.43 -3.63
N ILE A 387 44.13 -30.44 -3.77
CA ILE A 387 42.97 -30.65 -2.89
C ILE A 387 43.35 -31.70 -1.86
N THR A 388 43.39 -31.29 -0.60
CA THR A 388 43.61 -32.17 0.54
C THR A 388 42.40 -32.17 1.44
N GLU A 389 42.27 -33.22 2.22
CA GLU A 389 41.39 -33.28 3.38
C GLU A 389 42.27 -33.74 4.53
N GLU A 390 42.07 -33.18 5.72
CA GLU A 390 42.54 -33.91 6.89
C GLU A 390 41.79 -35.23 6.93
N ILE A 391 42.49 -36.34 7.19
CA ILE A 391 41.81 -37.52 7.72
C ILE A 391 41.14 -37.01 8.99
N PRO A 392 39.81 -36.89 9.05
CA PRO A 392 39.16 -36.38 10.24
C PRO A 392 39.55 -37.33 11.38
N PRO A 393 39.71 -36.86 12.63
CA PRO A 393 39.51 -37.79 13.74
C PRO A 393 38.18 -38.48 13.45
N ILE A 394 38.21 -39.82 13.38
CA ILE A 394 37.10 -40.58 12.82
C ILE A 394 35.82 -40.10 13.50
N PRO A 395 34.87 -39.49 12.79
CA PRO A 395 33.81 -38.78 13.47
C PRO A 395 32.92 -39.80 14.15
N TYR A 396 32.54 -39.48 15.39
CA TYR A 396 31.69 -40.32 16.19
C TYR A 396 30.28 -39.73 16.18
N MET A 397 29.29 -40.57 15.91
CA MET A 397 27.88 -40.24 15.99
C MET A 397 27.33 -40.75 17.34
N LEU A 398 26.75 -39.87 18.13
CA LEU A 398 26.06 -40.22 19.37
C LEU A 398 24.56 -40.26 19.08
N LEU A 399 23.94 -41.44 19.11
CA LEU A 399 22.49 -41.56 19.00
C LEU A 399 21.88 -41.50 20.40
N PHE A 400 21.41 -40.32 20.82
CA PHE A 400 20.88 -40.11 22.17
C PHE A 400 19.40 -40.51 22.29
N SER A 401 19.04 -41.11 23.41
CA SER A 401 17.69 -41.56 23.71
C SER A 401 17.33 -41.35 25.18
N ILE A 402 16.06 -41.03 25.43
CA ILE A 402 15.48 -40.97 26.78
C ILE A 402 14.44 -42.08 26.89
N ASN A 403 14.60 -42.97 27.88
CA ASN A 403 13.79 -44.17 28.07
C ASN A 403 13.64 -45.01 26.78
N GLY A 404 14.70 -45.09 25.97
CA GLY A 404 14.73 -45.86 24.72
C GLY A 404 14.04 -45.19 23.53
N THR A 405 13.58 -43.94 23.66
CA THR A 405 13.01 -43.16 22.54
C THR A 405 14.11 -42.24 21.96
N PRO A 406 14.50 -42.41 20.68
CA PRO A 406 15.50 -41.56 20.02
C PRO A 406 15.07 -40.10 19.98
N THR A 407 16.04 -39.18 20.05
CA THR A 407 15.77 -37.75 20.26
C THR A 407 15.97 -36.90 19.00
N ASP A 408 15.90 -37.51 17.81
CA ASP A 408 15.92 -36.82 16.52
C ASP A 408 14.61 -36.02 16.33
N TYR A 409 14.51 -34.87 17.00
CA TYR A 409 13.41 -33.93 16.83
C TYR A 409 13.79 -32.93 15.72
N ASN A 410 13.01 -32.91 14.64
CA ASN A 410 13.23 -31.99 13.53
C ASN A 410 12.97 -30.54 14.00
N TYR A 411 13.98 -29.67 13.89
CA TYR A 411 14.04 -28.30 14.44
C TYR A 411 12.85 -27.40 14.05
N ALA A 412 12.13 -27.71 12.97
CA ALA A 412 11.03 -26.89 12.47
C ALA A 412 9.71 -27.02 13.26
N ALA A 413 9.55 -28.04 14.11
CA ALA A 413 8.38 -28.18 15.00
C ALA A 413 8.63 -29.25 16.08
N LEU A 414 9.14 -28.85 17.25
CA LEU A 414 9.13 -29.72 18.43
C LEU A 414 7.68 -30.11 18.77
N ASN A 415 7.30 -31.36 18.49
CA ASN A 415 6.02 -31.89 18.92
C ASN A 415 6.11 -32.24 20.41
N VAL A 416 5.60 -31.35 21.25
CA VAL A 416 5.59 -31.50 22.73
C VAL A 416 4.97 -32.81 23.21
N ASN A 417 4.10 -33.44 22.42
CA ASN A 417 3.50 -34.75 22.74
C ASN A 417 4.49 -35.91 22.65
N ASN A 418 5.66 -35.70 22.03
CA ASN A 418 6.69 -36.72 21.88
C ASN A 418 7.80 -36.60 22.95
N LEU A 419 7.68 -35.67 23.90
CA LEU A 419 8.64 -35.50 24.99
C LEU A 419 8.21 -36.29 26.21
N TRP A 420 9.18 -36.84 26.93
CA TRP A 420 8.92 -37.52 28.19
C TRP A 420 8.52 -36.54 29.27
N VAL A 421 7.37 -36.80 29.91
CA VAL A 421 6.86 -36.01 31.03
C VAL A 421 7.09 -36.80 32.32
N VAL A 422 7.80 -36.20 33.26
CA VAL A 422 8.15 -36.81 34.56
C VAL A 422 7.87 -35.87 35.71
N LYS A 423 7.71 -36.46 36.90
CA LYS A 423 7.63 -35.75 38.18
C LYS A 423 8.90 -35.94 38.99
N ARG A 424 9.13 -35.07 39.97
CA ARG A 424 10.22 -35.26 40.94
C ARG A 424 10.03 -36.57 41.70
N GLY A 425 11.14 -37.22 42.01
CA GLY A 425 11.16 -38.55 42.62
C GLY A 425 11.13 -39.69 41.60
N GLN A 426 10.90 -39.41 40.31
CA GLN A 426 11.01 -40.40 39.24
C GLN A 426 12.44 -40.48 38.68
N GLN A 427 12.70 -41.52 37.89
CA GLN A 427 13.97 -41.72 37.19
C GLN A 427 13.74 -41.76 35.67
N LEU A 428 14.74 -41.25 34.93
CA LEU A 428 14.86 -41.38 33.49
C LEU A 428 16.07 -42.25 33.17
N ASN A 429 15.96 -43.14 32.18
CA ASN A 429 17.12 -43.77 31.58
C ASN A 429 17.62 -42.87 30.44
N LEU A 430 18.80 -42.30 30.60
CA LEU A 430 19.50 -41.57 29.55
C LEU A 430 20.47 -42.56 28.89
N SER A 431 20.35 -42.78 27.59
CA SER A 431 21.22 -43.74 26.91
C SER A 431 21.64 -43.25 25.54
N ILE A 432 22.81 -43.72 25.12
CA ILE A 432 23.36 -43.45 23.80
C ILE A 432 23.75 -44.75 23.11
N THR A 433 23.78 -44.73 21.79
CA THR A 433 24.60 -45.64 20.98
C THR A 433 25.70 -44.84 20.31
N LEU A 434 26.96 -45.15 20.62
CA LEU A 434 28.14 -44.52 20.03
C LEU A 434 28.53 -45.29 18.76
N ILE A 435 28.49 -44.62 17.62
CA ILE A 435 28.79 -45.20 16.31
C ILE A 435 29.98 -44.47 15.72
N ASN A 436 30.88 -45.23 15.12
CA ASN A 436 31.92 -44.69 14.27
C ASN A 436 31.29 -44.32 12.93
N GLU A 437 31.09 -43.04 12.65
CA GLU A 437 30.36 -42.56 11.47
C GLU A 437 31.04 -42.98 10.15
N GLY A 438 32.38 -43.10 10.15
CA GLY A 438 33.14 -43.54 8.98
C GLY A 438 32.96 -45.03 8.63
N THR A 439 32.62 -45.88 9.60
CA THR A 439 32.46 -47.33 9.38
C THR A 439 31.05 -47.85 9.67
N MET A 440 30.18 -46.99 10.23
CA MET A 440 28.85 -47.30 10.75
C MET A 440 28.83 -48.43 11.80
N ASN A 441 29.99 -48.72 12.42
CA ASN A 441 30.11 -49.76 13.44
C ASN A 441 29.99 -49.17 14.85
N PRO A 442 29.40 -49.91 15.80
CA PRO A 442 29.38 -49.49 17.20
C PRO A 442 30.78 -49.42 17.82
N VAL A 443 30.95 -48.49 18.76
CA VAL A 443 32.24 -48.22 19.41
C VAL A 443 32.19 -48.66 20.86
N SER A 444 32.92 -49.71 21.22
CA SER A 444 32.94 -50.31 22.55
C SER A 444 34.11 -49.86 23.41
N GLY A 445 33.91 -49.78 24.73
CA GLY A 445 34.96 -49.51 25.73
C GLY A 445 35.26 -48.03 25.96
N GLU A 446 34.44 -47.12 25.42
CA GLU A 446 34.64 -45.67 25.51
C GLU A 446 33.76 -45.06 26.60
N ASN A 447 34.27 -44.06 27.31
CA ASN A 447 33.53 -43.42 28.41
C ASN A 447 32.69 -42.24 27.90
N VAL A 448 31.37 -42.29 28.12
CA VAL A 448 30.43 -41.23 27.72
C VAL A 448 29.86 -40.55 28.96
N TYR A 449 29.88 -39.23 28.96
CA TYR A 449 29.42 -38.39 30.08
C TYR A 449 28.03 -37.84 29.79
N PHE A 450 27.18 -37.77 30.81
CA PHE A 450 25.83 -37.24 30.74
C PHE A 450 25.70 -36.00 31.64
N TYR A 451 25.00 -34.99 31.15
CA TYR A 451 24.89 -33.68 31.80
C TYR A 451 23.44 -33.16 31.76
N ASP A 452 23.08 -32.42 32.81
CA ASP A 452 21.89 -31.58 32.84
C ASP A 452 22.29 -30.13 32.56
N TYR A 453 21.96 -29.65 31.36
CA TYR A 453 22.32 -28.31 30.92
C TYR A 453 21.49 -27.24 31.65
N THR A 454 20.20 -27.49 31.84
CA THR A 454 19.25 -26.48 32.37
C THR A 454 19.49 -26.18 33.84
N ASN A 455 19.96 -27.18 34.59
CA ASN A 455 20.36 -27.02 35.99
C ASN A 455 21.87 -26.72 36.11
N GLY A 456 22.37 -25.80 35.29
CA GLY A 456 23.71 -25.22 35.41
C GLY A 456 24.84 -26.06 34.80
N ASN A 457 24.55 -26.84 33.75
CA ASN A 457 25.50 -27.76 33.13
C ASN A 457 26.09 -28.78 34.14
N SER A 458 25.25 -29.28 35.04
CA SER A 458 25.65 -30.16 36.13
C SER A 458 25.92 -31.58 35.61
N PRO A 459 27.04 -32.23 35.99
CA PRO A 459 27.30 -33.61 35.61
C PRO A 459 26.30 -34.57 36.28
N ILE A 460 25.68 -35.43 35.49
CA ILE A 460 24.80 -36.51 35.97
C ILE A 460 25.64 -37.75 36.31
N GLY A 461 26.57 -38.10 35.43
CA GLY A 461 27.50 -39.22 35.59
C GLY A 461 28.08 -39.67 34.25
N SER A 462 28.70 -40.84 34.22
CA SER A 462 29.23 -41.44 33.00
C SER A 462 29.04 -42.95 32.98
N ASP A 463 29.02 -43.53 31.80
CA ASP A 463 29.00 -44.98 31.59
C ASP A 463 29.90 -45.36 30.40
N MET A 464 30.39 -46.60 30.40
CA MET A 464 31.29 -47.11 29.36
C MET A 464 30.50 -47.87 28.30
N THR A 465 30.79 -47.64 27.03
CA THR A 465 30.07 -48.29 25.93
C THR A 465 30.30 -49.81 25.90
N ASP A 466 29.23 -50.58 25.74
CA ASP A 466 29.29 -52.03 25.58
C ASP A 466 29.74 -52.45 24.16
N ILE A 467 29.73 -53.75 23.86
CA ILE A 467 30.11 -54.28 22.54
C ILE A 467 29.23 -53.78 21.39
N ASN A 468 28.02 -53.31 21.70
CA ASN A 468 27.06 -52.73 20.76
C ASN A 468 27.11 -51.20 20.79
N GLY A 469 28.13 -50.60 21.41
CA GLY A 469 28.31 -49.15 21.50
C GLY A 469 27.36 -48.46 22.47
N ASN A 470 26.62 -49.18 23.30
CA ASN A 470 25.61 -48.59 24.16
C ASN A 470 26.18 -48.20 25.52
N ALA A 471 25.87 -46.99 25.98
CA ALA A 471 26.11 -46.55 27.35
C ALA A 471 24.82 -45.95 27.91
N SER A 472 24.55 -46.15 29.20
CA SER A 472 23.33 -45.64 29.82
C SER A 472 23.48 -45.30 31.29
N ILE A 473 22.72 -44.31 31.74
CA ILE A 473 22.66 -43.93 33.15
C ILE A 473 21.21 -43.75 33.60
N SER A 474 20.93 -44.13 34.85
CA SER A 474 19.68 -43.78 35.50
C SER A 474 19.81 -42.40 36.14
N TYR A 475 19.04 -41.45 35.63
CA TYR A 475 18.99 -40.08 36.11
C TYR A 475 17.79 -39.87 37.03
N TYR A 476 18.06 -39.60 38.31
CA TYR A 476 17.02 -39.29 39.29
C TYR A 476 16.63 -37.82 39.24
N ILE A 477 15.34 -37.55 39.06
CA ILE A 477 14.78 -36.19 39.06
C ILE A 477 14.57 -35.74 40.50
N GLY A 478 15.53 -34.98 41.01
CA GLY A 478 15.60 -34.56 42.41
C GLY A 478 14.86 -33.26 42.72
N PRO A 479 14.93 -32.81 43.99
CA PRO A 479 14.21 -31.62 44.45
C PRO A 479 14.67 -30.31 43.80
N ASN A 480 15.91 -30.26 43.30
CA ASN A 480 16.52 -29.08 42.69
C ASN A 480 16.28 -28.98 41.16
N ASN A 481 15.70 -30.01 40.54
CA ASN A 481 15.35 -29.97 39.13
C ASN A 481 14.16 -29.01 38.95
N LYS A 482 14.38 -27.92 38.21
CA LYS A 482 13.35 -26.92 37.90
C LYS A 482 12.18 -27.54 37.14
N SER A 483 10.98 -27.06 37.43
CA SER A 483 9.79 -27.45 36.65
C SER A 483 9.80 -26.82 35.25
N GLY A 484 9.22 -27.51 34.27
CA GLY A 484 9.20 -27.10 32.87
C GLY A 484 10.13 -27.93 31.99
N PRO A 485 10.39 -27.48 30.74
CA PRO A 485 11.30 -28.17 29.84
C PRO A 485 12.75 -28.16 30.37
N THR A 486 13.42 -29.29 30.27
CA THR A 486 14.80 -29.50 30.76
C THR A 486 15.66 -30.12 29.66
N LEU A 487 16.74 -29.42 29.30
CA LEU A 487 17.77 -29.85 28.37
C LEU A 487 18.82 -30.72 29.05
N VAL A 488 19.01 -31.93 28.53
CA VAL A 488 20.10 -32.85 28.88
C VAL A 488 20.91 -33.19 27.64
N TYR A 489 22.16 -33.62 27.83
CA TYR A 489 22.98 -34.11 26.74
C TYR A 489 23.97 -35.18 27.18
N ALA A 490 24.40 -35.98 26.22
CA ALA A 490 25.52 -36.88 26.35
C ALA A 490 26.72 -36.34 25.57
N GLN A 491 27.93 -36.60 26.06
CA GLN A 491 29.18 -36.11 25.49
C GLN A 491 30.25 -37.20 25.46
N PHE A 492 30.89 -37.35 24.30
CA PHE A 492 32.10 -38.13 24.10
C PHE A 492 33.13 -37.27 23.36
N ASN A 493 34.28 -37.00 24.00
CA ASN A 493 35.26 -36.02 23.52
C ASN A 493 34.59 -34.66 23.20
N SER A 494 34.74 -34.16 21.97
CA SER A 494 34.09 -32.93 21.50
C SER A 494 32.68 -33.13 20.94
N TYR A 495 32.19 -34.37 20.84
CA TYR A 495 30.89 -34.68 20.26
C TYR A 495 29.82 -34.71 21.36
N SER A 496 28.71 -34.02 21.13
CA SER A 496 27.57 -33.94 22.05
C SER A 496 26.25 -34.12 21.31
N ASN A 497 25.29 -34.79 21.91
CA ASN A 497 23.91 -34.86 21.41
C ASN A 497 22.92 -34.53 22.54
N TYR A 498 21.95 -33.67 22.23
CA TYR A 498 21.06 -32.98 23.16
C TYR A 498 19.64 -33.51 23.05
N SER A 499 18.89 -33.45 24.16
CA SER A 499 17.46 -33.74 24.17
C SER A 499 16.72 -33.04 25.29
N TYR A 500 15.42 -32.84 25.09
CA TYR A 500 14.51 -32.25 26.07
C TYR A 500 13.61 -33.31 26.71
N TYR A 501 13.29 -33.09 27.98
CA TYR A 501 12.16 -33.72 28.68
C TYR A 501 11.43 -32.67 29.53
N ILE A 502 10.24 -32.99 30.03
CA ILE A 502 9.40 -32.06 30.81
C ILE A 502 9.33 -32.52 32.27
N VAL A 503 9.70 -31.64 33.20
CA VAL A 503 9.43 -31.81 34.65
C VAL A 503 8.08 -31.18 34.97
N ASN A 504 7.04 -32.01 35.10
CA ASN A 504 5.66 -31.59 35.33
C ASN A 504 5.35 -31.45 36.83
N GLU A 505 5.80 -30.33 37.38
CA GLU A 505 5.47 -29.87 38.73
C GLU A 505 4.69 -28.54 38.62
N SER A 506 3.97 -28.17 39.68
CA SER A 506 3.22 -26.91 39.65
C SER A 506 4.16 -25.71 39.72
N ILE A 507 3.89 -24.70 38.89
CA ILE A 507 4.56 -23.39 38.91
C ILE A 507 3.59 -22.34 39.46
N SER A 508 4.10 -21.47 40.33
CA SER A 508 3.34 -20.43 41.00
C SER A 508 3.93 -19.05 40.72
N VAL A 509 3.05 -18.07 40.53
CA VAL A 509 3.42 -16.64 40.47
C VAL A 509 3.45 -16.07 41.89
N ASN A 510 4.61 -15.60 42.34
CA ASN A 510 4.76 -14.97 43.65
C ASN A 510 4.94 -13.45 43.50
N ILE A 511 4.05 -12.68 44.11
CA ILE A 511 4.14 -11.22 44.08
C ILE A 511 5.10 -10.75 45.19
N ASN A 512 6.21 -10.14 44.80
CA ASN A 512 7.22 -9.62 45.73
C ASN A 512 6.88 -8.20 46.19
N TYR A 513 6.36 -7.38 45.28
CA TYR A 513 6.05 -5.98 45.53
C TYR A 513 4.97 -5.46 44.59
N TYR A 514 4.18 -4.51 45.07
CA TYR A 514 3.33 -3.65 44.25
C TYR A 514 3.25 -2.24 44.87
N SER A 515 3.02 -1.21 44.07
CA SER A 515 2.86 0.18 44.53
C SER A 515 1.78 0.33 45.60
N SER A 516 2.00 1.20 46.61
CA SER A 516 1.03 1.48 47.68
C SER A 516 0.99 2.98 48.02
N PRO A 517 -0.13 3.69 47.80
CA PRO A 517 -1.41 3.17 47.29
C PRO A 517 -1.30 2.71 45.83
N LEU A 518 -2.05 1.66 45.48
CA LEU A 518 -2.14 1.17 44.10
C LEU A 518 -3.22 1.98 43.37
N GLN A 519 -2.87 3.21 43.00
CA GLN A 519 -3.79 4.16 42.38
C GLN A 519 -3.10 4.99 41.30
N VAL A 520 -3.86 5.39 40.28
CA VAL A 520 -3.39 6.28 39.20
C VAL A 520 -4.40 7.40 38.99
N ASP A 521 -3.90 8.63 38.88
CA ASP A 521 -4.68 9.83 38.52
C ASP A 521 -4.60 10.05 37.01
N VAL A 522 -5.75 10.06 36.33
CA VAL A 522 -5.82 10.26 34.88
C VAL A 522 -5.87 11.73 34.45
N SER A 523 -5.97 12.65 35.43
CA SER A 523 -6.17 14.10 35.24
C SER A 523 -4.96 14.97 35.64
N GLY A 524 -4.01 14.42 36.42
CA GLY A 524 -2.93 15.17 37.06
C GLY A 524 -1.56 15.11 36.35
N SER A 525 -0.69 16.09 36.64
CA SER A 525 0.69 16.20 36.14
C SER A 525 1.74 15.40 36.95
N GLN A 526 1.35 14.39 37.74
CA GLN A 526 2.26 13.51 38.47
C GLN A 526 1.96 12.02 38.23
N GLU A 527 3.03 11.24 38.26
CA GLU A 527 3.20 9.81 37.90
C GLU A 527 1.94 9.03 37.45
N LEU A 528 1.87 8.82 36.14
CA LEU A 528 0.87 7.97 35.46
C LEU A 528 1.08 6.46 35.71
N ASN A 529 2.03 6.05 36.56
CA ASN A 529 2.55 4.69 36.60
C ASN A 529 2.45 4.03 37.99
N PHE A 530 2.16 2.74 37.99
CA PHE A 530 2.33 1.81 39.09
C PHE A 530 3.41 0.77 38.74
N ASN A 531 3.90 0.07 39.76
CA ASN A 531 4.89 -0.99 39.57
C ASN A 531 4.47 -2.27 40.27
N ILE A 532 4.76 -3.42 39.65
CA ILE A 532 4.61 -4.75 40.25
C ILE A 532 5.89 -5.55 40.00
N ILE A 533 6.47 -6.10 41.05
CA ILE A 533 7.61 -7.01 40.96
C ILE A 533 7.15 -8.38 41.44
N CYS A 534 7.41 -9.41 40.66
CA CYS A 534 7.03 -10.79 40.97
C CYS A 534 8.08 -11.78 40.48
N ASN A 535 7.97 -13.03 40.89
CA ASN A 535 8.83 -14.11 40.40
C ASN A 535 8.07 -15.42 40.25
N LEU A 536 8.51 -16.24 39.30
CA LEU A 536 8.01 -17.59 39.11
C LEU A 536 8.85 -18.59 39.90
N THR A 537 8.20 -19.43 40.69
CA THR A 537 8.84 -20.58 41.35
C THR A 537 7.99 -21.82 41.22
N ASP A 538 8.62 -22.97 41.17
CA ASP A 538 7.88 -24.24 41.27
C ASP A 538 7.52 -24.63 42.71
N SER A 539 6.86 -25.78 42.85
CA SER A 539 6.41 -26.38 44.11
C SER A 539 7.51 -26.60 45.16
N ASN A 540 8.79 -26.65 44.76
CA ASN A 540 9.93 -26.77 45.67
C ASN A 540 10.67 -25.43 45.89
N GLY A 541 10.16 -24.35 45.31
CA GLY A 541 10.76 -23.02 45.38
C GLY A 541 11.92 -22.80 44.41
N ASN A 542 12.15 -23.68 43.42
CA ASN A 542 13.19 -23.40 42.43
C ASN A 542 12.74 -22.27 41.49
N PRO A 543 13.64 -21.33 41.14
CA PRO A 543 13.32 -20.22 40.27
C PRO A 543 13.11 -20.67 38.82
N ILE A 544 12.04 -20.19 38.19
CA ILE A 544 11.71 -20.46 36.79
C ILE A 544 12.07 -19.24 35.95
N GLY A 545 13.04 -19.40 35.05
CA GLY A 545 13.47 -18.38 34.09
C GLY A 545 13.16 -18.80 32.65
N TYR A 546 13.57 -17.99 31.67
CA TYR A 546 13.31 -18.20 30.23
C TYR A 546 11.81 -18.41 29.94
N SER A 547 10.96 -17.60 30.57
CA SER A 547 9.51 -17.71 30.52
C SER A 547 8.85 -16.35 30.35
N ASP A 548 7.59 -16.37 29.90
CA ASP A 548 6.78 -15.18 29.65
C ASP A 548 5.66 -15.07 30.69
N LEU A 549 5.44 -13.88 31.23
CA LEU A 549 4.37 -13.63 32.19
C LEU A 549 3.50 -12.45 31.74
N ASP A 550 2.18 -12.63 31.73
CA ASP A 550 1.24 -11.59 31.32
C ASP A 550 0.70 -10.83 32.52
N LEU A 551 0.42 -9.53 32.35
CA LEU A 551 -0.39 -8.73 33.27
C LEU A 551 -1.72 -8.38 32.61
N LYS A 552 -2.81 -8.80 33.22
CA LYS A 552 -4.18 -8.48 32.85
C LYS A 552 -4.80 -7.48 33.81
N MET A 553 -5.65 -6.61 33.27
CA MET A 553 -6.43 -5.63 34.02
C MET A 553 -7.90 -5.91 33.77
N ASN A 554 -8.65 -6.31 34.80
CA ASN A 554 -10.04 -6.72 34.65
C ASN A 554 -10.96 -5.88 35.52
N ARG A 555 -12.20 -5.74 35.07
CA ARG A 555 -13.31 -5.27 35.90
C ARG A 555 -14.39 -6.33 35.88
N SER A 556 -14.59 -6.99 37.01
CA SER A 556 -15.44 -8.19 37.08
C SER A 556 -15.00 -9.21 36.01
N SER A 557 -15.91 -9.65 35.12
CA SER A 557 -15.60 -10.59 34.03
C SER A 557 -15.11 -9.94 32.73
N THR A 558 -14.95 -8.61 32.69
CA THR A 558 -14.58 -7.88 31.46
C THR A 558 -13.10 -7.55 31.48
N ASP A 559 -12.43 -7.81 30.35
CA ASP A 559 -11.01 -7.51 30.14
C ASP A 559 -10.81 -6.05 29.72
N PHE A 560 -9.97 -5.34 30.47
CA PHE A 560 -9.55 -3.96 30.27
C PHE A 560 -8.03 -3.85 30.06
N THR A 561 -7.33 -4.96 29.81
CA THR A 561 -5.88 -5.02 29.63
C THR A 561 -5.37 -4.07 28.54
N GLY A 562 -6.17 -3.79 27.51
CA GLY A 562 -5.84 -2.83 26.46
C GLY A 562 -5.69 -1.38 26.91
N TYR A 563 -6.11 -1.03 28.14
CA TYR A 563 -5.93 0.30 28.72
C TYR A 563 -4.59 0.47 29.45
N LEU A 564 -3.83 -0.60 29.68
CA LEU A 564 -2.49 -0.52 30.26
C LEU A 564 -1.50 0.13 29.30
N THR A 565 -0.63 1.00 29.81
CA THR A 565 0.39 1.71 29.04
C THR A 565 1.81 1.47 29.61
N PRO A 566 2.87 1.46 28.79
CA PRO A 566 2.81 1.25 27.33
C PRO A 566 2.07 -0.05 27.01
N ALA A 567 1.57 -0.18 25.77
CA ALA A 567 0.79 -1.33 25.33
C ALA A 567 1.46 -2.64 25.81
N PRO A 568 0.70 -3.59 26.37
CA PRO A 568 1.27 -4.70 27.11
C PRO A 568 2.06 -5.61 26.18
N ALA A 569 3.39 -5.48 26.21
CA ALA A 569 4.28 -6.58 25.87
C ALA A 569 4.37 -7.49 27.10
N ASN A 570 4.30 -8.80 26.87
CA ASN A 570 4.57 -9.81 27.89
C ASN A 570 6.04 -9.65 28.31
N PRO A 571 6.35 -9.30 29.57
CA PRO A 571 7.73 -9.35 30.01
C PRO A 571 8.23 -10.79 29.92
N VAL A 572 9.22 -10.95 29.05
CA VAL A 572 10.07 -12.13 28.98
C VAL A 572 11.12 -11.99 30.07
N SER A 573 11.44 -13.07 30.75
CA SER A 573 12.62 -13.12 31.60
C SER A 573 13.87 -12.66 30.82
N ASP A 574 14.80 -11.97 31.50
CA ASP A 574 16.12 -11.60 30.95
C ASP A 574 16.77 -12.80 30.22
N PRO A 575 17.42 -12.61 29.05
CA PRO A 575 18.27 -13.62 28.39
C PRO A 575 19.30 -14.30 29.31
N SER A 576 19.62 -13.71 30.47
CA SER A 576 20.42 -14.30 31.54
C SER A 576 19.67 -15.38 32.36
N GLY A 577 18.40 -15.65 32.09
CA GLY A 577 17.56 -16.62 32.79
C GLY A 577 16.97 -16.14 34.13
N SER A 578 16.72 -14.84 34.28
CA SER A 578 16.11 -14.29 35.52
C SER A 578 14.71 -14.84 35.75
N SER A 579 14.36 -15.17 37.00
CA SER A 579 12.99 -15.56 37.37
C SER A 579 12.14 -14.39 37.88
N VAL A 580 12.67 -13.16 37.84
CA VAL A 580 12.04 -11.95 38.38
C VAL A 580 11.51 -11.09 37.23
N PHE A 581 10.24 -10.70 37.34
CA PHE A 581 9.53 -9.87 36.37
C PHE A 581 9.16 -8.52 37.00
N ASN A 582 9.37 -7.44 36.25
CA ASN A 582 9.08 -6.08 36.68
C ASN A 582 8.09 -5.41 35.72
N PHE A 583 6.86 -5.20 36.19
CA PHE A 583 5.79 -4.54 35.45
C PHE A 583 5.67 -3.09 35.90
N TYR A 584 6.52 -2.22 35.33
CA TYR A 584 6.34 -0.78 35.41
C TYR A 584 5.34 -0.37 34.32
N ARG A 585 4.12 0.03 34.72
CA ARG A 585 2.98 0.28 33.82
C ARG A 585 2.18 1.49 34.28
N GLY A 586 1.51 2.16 33.36
CA GLY A 586 0.46 3.14 33.60
C GLY A 586 -0.86 2.71 33.01
N VAL A 587 -1.81 3.65 32.96
CA VAL A 587 -3.07 3.50 32.23
C VAL A 587 -3.26 4.63 31.23
N ASN A 588 -4.03 4.41 30.18
CA ASN A 588 -4.41 5.46 29.22
C ASN A 588 -5.26 6.54 29.93
N SER A 589 -5.15 7.81 29.53
CA SER A 589 -5.99 8.90 30.04
C SER A 589 -7.49 8.70 29.78
N SER A 590 -7.86 7.89 28.78
CA SER A 590 -9.26 7.52 28.52
C SER A 590 -9.76 6.35 29.38
N THR A 591 -8.96 5.84 30.31
CA THR A 591 -9.35 4.72 31.17
C THR A 591 -10.48 5.17 32.11
N PRO A 592 -11.63 4.47 32.14
CA PRO A 592 -12.72 4.85 33.01
C PRO A 592 -12.32 4.90 34.49
N VAL A 593 -12.82 5.91 35.22
CA VAL A 593 -12.64 6.02 36.67
C VAL A 593 -13.34 4.84 37.36
N ASN A 594 -12.56 3.94 37.97
CA ASN A 594 -13.04 2.76 38.69
C ASN A 594 -11.94 2.05 39.48
N ASN A 595 -12.32 0.97 40.16
CA ASN A 595 -11.36 0.00 40.66
C ASN A 595 -11.23 -1.18 39.70
N TYR A 596 -10.01 -1.66 39.51
CA TYR A 596 -9.70 -2.77 38.61
C TYR A 596 -8.90 -3.86 39.32
N THR A 597 -9.24 -5.12 39.07
CA THR A 597 -8.48 -6.27 39.52
C THR A 597 -7.30 -6.48 38.58
N LEU A 598 -6.07 -6.43 39.11
CA LEU A 598 -4.88 -6.80 38.35
C LEU A 598 -4.60 -8.29 38.55
N ARG A 599 -4.30 -9.00 37.46
CA ARG A 599 -4.05 -10.44 37.44
C ARG A 599 -2.79 -10.75 36.66
N LEU A 600 -1.89 -11.54 37.24
CA LEU A 600 -0.72 -12.07 36.57
C LEU A 600 -1.03 -13.47 36.05
N GLU A 601 -0.69 -13.76 34.79
CA GLU A 601 -0.96 -15.04 34.14
C GLU A 601 0.30 -15.63 33.52
N PHE A 602 0.66 -16.83 33.96
CA PHE A 602 1.67 -17.65 33.33
C PHE A 602 0.99 -18.71 32.46
N ASN A 603 1.21 -18.65 31.15
CA ASN A 603 0.55 -19.52 30.17
C ASN A 603 1.34 -20.80 29.84
N GLY A 604 2.43 -21.08 30.57
CA GLY A 604 3.28 -22.25 30.30
C GLY A 604 4.18 -22.09 29.08
N SER A 605 4.57 -20.85 28.76
CA SER A 605 5.48 -20.54 27.65
C SER A 605 6.92 -20.41 28.15
N PHE A 606 7.86 -21.00 27.41
CA PHE A 606 9.29 -20.97 27.66
C PHE A 606 10.09 -20.71 26.38
N ASP A 607 11.10 -19.84 26.45
CA ASP A 607 11.98 -19.48 25.34
C ASP A 607 13.44 -19.85 25.65
N PHE A 608 13.87 -21.00 25.12
CA PHE A 608 15.26 -21.47 25.19
C PHE A 608 16.02 -21.24 23.88
N SER A 609 15.65 -20.23 23.10
CA SER A 609 16.34 -19.90 21.83
C SER A 609 17.84 -19.61 21.99
N SER A 610 18.27 -19.23 23.19
CA SER A 610 19.67 -18.99 23.56
C SER A 610 20.45 -20.25 23.96
N TYR A 611 19.82 -21.43 24.04
CA TYR A 611 20.48 -22.68 24.45
C TYR A 611 21.24 -23.32 23.27
N PRO A 612 22.25 -24.17 23.53
CA PRO A 612 23.02 -24.86 22.49
C PRO A 612 22.16 -25.78 21.62
N TYR A 613 21.01 -26.22 22.14
CA TYR A 613 19.97 -26.88 21.39
C TYR A 613 18.69 -26.03 21.48
N SER A 614 18.55 -25.06 20.59
CA SER A 614 17.50 -24.03 20.63
C SER A 614 16.08 -24.62 20.51
N ALA A 615 15.18 -24.16 21.38
CA ALA A 615 13.78 -24.57 21.40
C ALA A 615 12.86 -23.50 22.02
N THR A 616 11.65 -23.37 21.50
CA THR A 616 10.57 -22.56 22.09
C THR A 616 9.37 -23.45 22.41
N PHE A 617 8.88 -23.38 23.64
CA PHE A 617 7.71 -24.12 24.11
C PHE A 617 6.58 -23.15 24.34
N THR A 618 5.49 -23.28 23.60
CA THR A 618 4.35 -22.37 23.71
C THR A 618 3.15 -23.09 24.32
N ASN A 619 2.49 -22.45 25.30
CA ASN A 619 1.21 -22.90 25.85
C ASN A 619 1.21 -24.34 26.40
N LEU A 620 2.18 -24.70 27.23
CA LEU A 620 2.15 -25.99 27.92
C LEU A 620 1.06 -25.94 29.02
N PRO A 621 -0.11 -26.59 28.83
CA PRO A 621 -1.29 -26.35 29.64
C PRO A 621 -1.13 -26.79 31.11
N ASP A 622 -0.29 -27.81 31.35
CA ASP A 622 -0.01 -28.33 32.68
C ASP A 622 0.71 -27.32 33.60
N PHE A 623 1.28 -26.26 33.02
CA PHE A 623 1.99 -25.20 33.77
C PHE A 623 1.20 -23.90 33.90
N TYR A 624 -0.06 -23.85 33.43
CA TYR A 624 -0.88 -22.66 33.54
C TYR A 624 -1.09 -22.27 35.00
N ASN A 625 -0.79 -21.01 35.33
CA ASN A 625 -1.03 -20.46 36.67
C ASN A 625 -1.50 -19.01 36.56
N LEU A 626 -2.41 -18.62 37.43
CA LEU A 626 -2.83 -17.23 37.57
C LEU A 626 -2.79 -16.81 39.03
N THR A 627 -2.48 -15.54 39.28
CA THR A 627 -2.54 -14.94 40.62
C THR A 627 -3.08 -13.52 40.51
N GLU A 628 -4.09 -13.20 41.33
CA GLU A 628 -4.64 -11.84 41.43
C GLU A 628 -3.88 -11.02 42.48
N ILE A 629 -3.73 -9.73 42.21
CA ILE A 629 -3.21 -8.78 43.19
C ILE A 629 -4.31 -8.50 44.21
N THR A 630 -4.00 -8.65 45.48
CA THR A 630 -4.96 -8.56 46.59
C THR A 630 -5.57 -7.17 46.78
N ARG A 631 -4.97 -6.13 46.18
CA ARG A 631 -5.51 -4.78 46.13
C ARG A 631 -5.87 -4.42 44.69
N GLU A 632 -7.06 -3.87 44.52
CA GLU A 632 -7.49 -3.32 43.24
C GLU A 632 -6.68 -2.06 42.89
N LEU A 633 -6.42 -1.86 41.60
CA LEU A 633 -5.91 -0.62 41.05
C LEU A 633 -7.05 0.41 41.01
N ARG A 634 -6.93 1.49 41.79
CA ARG A 634 -7.89 2.60 41.75
C ARG A 634 -7.50 3.63 40.69
N VAL A 635 -8.31 3.76 39.65
CA VAL A 635 -8.20 4.82 38.64
C VAL A 635 -9.18 5.94 39.04
N TYR A 636 -8.69 7.17 39.20
CA TYR A 636 -9.51 8.32 39.64
C TYR A 636 -9.14 9.63 38.95
N ASP A 637 -10.05 10.61 39.02
CA ASP A 637 -9.88 12.00 38.55
C ASP A 637 -10.01 12.94 39.75
N TYR A 638 -9.09 13.90 39.90
CA TYR A 638 -9.06 14.84 41.01
C TYR A 638 -10.12 15.97 40.89
N ASN A 639 -10.75 16.17 39.72
CA ASN A 639 -11.68 17.27 39.44
C ASN A 639 -13.20 16.93 39.55
N ASP A 640 -13.57 15.81 40.16
CA ASP A 640 -14.93 15.22 40.04
C ASP A 640 -16.05 16.00 40.79
N VAL A 641 -16.91 16.71 40.05
CA VAL A 641 -18.23 17.26 40.48
C VAL A 641 -19.32 16.24 40.20
N GLN A 642 -20.16 15.90 41.18
CA GLN A 642 -21.27 14.95 41.00
C GLN A 642 -22.61 15.67 40.93
N ILE A 643 -23.41 15.40 39.90
CA ILE A 643 -24.79 15.91 39.77
C ILE A 643 -25.75 14.71 39.75
N TYR A 644 -26.61 14.57 40.76
CA TYR A 644 -27.70 13.61 40.77
C TYR A 644 -28.97 14.27 40.24
N PHE A 645 -29.53 13.74 39.16
CA PHE A 645 -30.66 14.34 38.45
C PHE A 645 -31.92 13.48 38.57
N PHE A 646 -33.09 14.12 38.69
CA PHE A 646 -34.38 13.47 38.88
C PHE A 646 -35.47 14.15 38.05
N VAL A 647 -36.40 13.36 37.51
CA VAL A 647 -37.60 13.83 36.79
C VAL A 647 -38.84 13.34 37.54
N ASN A 648 -39.66 14.27 38.04
CA ASN A 648 -40.82 14.01 38.90
C ASN A 648 -40.48 13.02 40.04
N GLY A 649 -39.35 13.27 40.72
CA GLY A 649 -38.84 12.46 41.84
C GLY A 649 -38.24 11.10 41.47
N SER A 650 -38.23 10.71 40.19
CA SER A 650 -37.57 9.48 39.73
C SER A 650 -36.14 9.77 39.28
N ALA A 651 -35.16 9.04 39.79
CA ALA A 651 -33.75 9.20 39.40
C ALA A 651 -33.56 8.95 37.90
N THR A 652 -32.70 9.76 37.27
CA THR A 652 -32.35 9.58 35.86
C THR A 652 -31.47 8.35 35.65
N ARG A 653 -31.41 7.86 34.42
CA ARG A 653 -30.64 6.66 34.05
C ARG A 653 -29.77 6.96 32.85
N GLU A 654 -28.65 6.27 32.79
CA GLU A 654 -27.77 6.28 31.60
C GLU A 654 -28.42 5.57 30.41
N VAL A 655 -29.29 4.58 30.63
CA VAL A 655 -30.03 3.93 29.54
C VAL A 655 -31.47 3.71 29.97
N TYR A 656 -32.40 4.06 29.08
CA TYR A 656 -33.80 3.71 29.18
C TYR A 656 -34.13 2.56 28.23
N ASP A 657 -35.01 1.66 28.64
CA ASP A 657 -35.44 0.52 27.85
C ASP A 657 -36.90 0.13 28.18
N ASN A 658 -37.37 -1.03 27.71
CA ASN A 658 -38.73 -1.48 27.98
C ASN A 658 -39.02 -1.75 29.45
N SER A 659 -38.00 -2.01 30.27
CA SER A 659 -38.15 -2.23 31.72
C SER A 659 -38.20 -0.92 32.49
N ILE A 660 -37.40 0.06 32.10
CA ILE A 660 -37.33 1.39 32.73
C ILE A 660 -37.43 2.44 31.63
N LYS A 661 -38.64 2.97 31.42
CA LYS A 661 -38.95 3.92 30.35
C LYS A 661 -38.71 5.37 30.79
N PRO A 662 -38.32 6.29 29.89
CA PRO A 662 -38.27 7.72 30.21
C PRO A 662 -39.67 8.21 30.58
N LYS A 663 -39.79 9.31 31.32
CA LYS A 663 -41.13 9.83 31.65
C LYS A 663 -41.81 10.39 30.40
N ARG A 664 -43.09 10.09 30.25
CA ARG A 664 -43.94 10.50 29.13
C ARG A 664 -44.97 11.51 29.59
N PHE A 665 -45.13 12.59 28.83
CA PHE A 665 -46.01 13.73 29.11
C PHE A 665 -46.85 14.07 27.89
N SER A 666 -47.95 14.77 28.11
CA SER A 666 -48.73 15.43 27.07
C SER A 666 -48.29 16.89 26.91
N PRO A 667 -48.43 17.50 25.71
CA PRO A 667 -48.14 18.91 25.54
C PRO A 667 -48.90 19.79 26.55
N GLY A 668 -48.17 20.67 27.24
CA GLY A 668 -48.72 21.57 28.26
C GLY A 668 -48.67 21.06 29.70
N ASP A 669 -48.22 19.83 29.94
CA ASP A 669 -47.94 19.32 31.28
C ASP A 669 -46.75 20.06 31.92
N ASP A 670 -46.78 20.23 33.25
CA ASP A 670 -45.65 20.71 34.06
C ASP A 670 -44.73 19.54 34.47
N VAL A 671 -43.42 19.70 34.27
CA VAL A 671 -42.39 18.72 34.61
C VAL A 671 -41.47 19.29 35.68
N ASN A 672 -41.30 18.55 36.79
CA ASN A 672 -40.39 18.91 37.87
C ASN A 672 -39.02 18.21 37.69
N PHE A 673 -37.98 19.01 37.46
CA PHE A 673 -36.59 18.57 37.31
C PHE A 673 -35.79 18.95 38.57
N THR A 674 -35.37 17.96 39.35
CA THR A 674 -34.60 18.19 40.59
C THR A 674 -33.15 17.76 40.41
N ALA A 675 -32.20 18.63 40.75
CA ALA A 675 -30.78 18.30 40.81
C ALA A 675 -30.20 18.45 42.22
N TYR A 676 -29.35 17.50 42.59
CA TYR A 676 -28.48 17.56 43.76
C TYR A 676 -27.04 17.59 43.28
N VAL A 677 -26.28 18.57 43.74
CA VAL A 677 -24.90 18.78 43.33
C VAL A 677 -23.97 18.50 44.50
N ASN A 678 -22.87 17.80 44.25
CA ASN A 678 -21.79 17.64 45.20
C ASN A 678 -20.47 18.07 44.55
N ILE A 679 -19.85 19.13 45.09
CA ILE A 679 -18.51 19.57 44.71
C ILE A 679 -17.60 19.22 45.90
N SER A 680 -16.71 18.25 45.70
CA SER A 680 -15.86 17.65 46.75
C SER A 680 -15.00 18.67 47.51
N SER A 681 -14.73 19.84 46.93
CA SER A 681 -13.97 20.95 47.52
C SER A 681 -14.83 22.11 48.06
N LYS A 682 -16.16 22.11 47.85
CA LYS A 682 -17.07 23.20 48.25
C LYS A 682 -18.44 22.65 48.69
N ALA A 683 -18.64 22.54 50.00
CA ALA A 683 -19.96 22.27 50.59
C ALA A 683 -20.18 23.17 51.82
N PRO A 684 -21.20 24.05 51.85
CA PRO A 684 -22.24 24.27 50.84
C PRO A 684 -21.77 25.08 49.61
N ILE A 685 -22.44 24.88 48.47
CA ILE A 685 -22.11 25.52 47.20
C ILE A 685 -22.63 26.96 47.21
N SER A 686 -21.79 27.94 46.86
CA SER A 686 -22.13 29.36 46.85
C SER A 686 -21.59 30.06 45.61
N GLY A 687 -22.43 30.86 44.95
CA GLY A 687 -22.07 31.66 43.78
C GLY A 687 -22.05 30.91 42.45
N GLU A 688 -22.10 29.58 42.47
CA GLU A 688 -22.13 28.77 41.24
C GLU A 688 -23.53 28.74 40.63
N ASN A 689 -23.60 28.80 39.30
CA ASN A 689 -24.85 28.89 38.55
C ASN A 689 -25.22 27.55 37.90
N LEU A 690 -26.39 27.02 38.24
CA LEU A 690 -26.97 25.79 37.70
C LEU A 690 -27.90 26.13 36.54
N THR A 691 -27.68 25.58 35.36
CA THR A 691 -28.52 25.83 34.18
C THR A 691 -29.16 24.54 33.70
N ILE A 692 -30.42 24.64 33.22
CA ILE A 692 -31.16 23.52 32.62
C ILE A 692 -31.51 23.85 31.17
N TRP A 693 -31.27 22.89 30.28
CA TRP A 693 -31.36 23.05 28.83
C TRP A 693 -32.14 21.89 28.21
N ASP A 694 -32.82 22.15 27.11
CA ASP A 694 -33.14 21.12 26.13
C ASP A 694 -32.06 21.14 25.04
N ASP A 695 -31.20 20.12 25.04
CA ASP A 695 -30.05 20.00 24.14
C ASP A 695 -30.48 19.90 22.68
N TYR A 696 -31.65 19.33 22.39
CA TYR A 696 -32.09 19.08 21.01
C TYR A 696 -32.68 20.31 20.34
N SER A 697 -33.38 21.16 21.11
CA SER A 697 -33.84 22.46 20.65
C SER A 697 -32.82 23.59 20.91
N ASN A 698 -31.69 23.27 21.54
CA ASN A 698 -30.66 24.22 21.98
C ASN A 698 -31.24 25.43 22.75
N THR A 699 -32.22 25.17 23.61
CA THR A 699 -32.95 26.20 24.34
C THR A 699 -32.67 26.08 25.83
N MET A 700 -32.26 27.19 26.46
CA MET A 700 -32.16 27.24 27.92
C MET A 700 -33.57 27.32 28.49
N LEU A 701 -33.92 26.36 29.34
CA LEU A 701 -35.24 26.28 29.95
C LEU A 701 -35.33 27.17 31.19
N ASP A 702 -34.29 27.17 32.03
CA ASP A 702 -34.20 27.99 33.25
C ASP A 702 -32.76 27.99 33.83
N ASN A 703 -32.50 28.81 34.86
CA ASN A 703 -31.23 28.86 35.60
C ASN A 703 -31.42 29.20 37.08
N TYR A 704 -30.43 28.85 37.92
CA TYR A 704 -30.45 29.08 39.36
C TYR A 704 -29.04 29.25 39.93
N THR A 705 -28.79 30.35 40.64
CA THR A 705 -27.52 30.57 41.35
C THR A 705 -27.60 30.12 42.81
N PHE A 706 -26.66 29.28 43.25
CA PHE A 706 -26.66 28.75 44.61
C PHE A 706 -26.32 29.82 45.67
N PRO A 707 -27.16 30.00 46.72
CA PRO A 707 -26.98 31.05 47.72
C PRO A 707 -26.00 30.69 48.86
N GLY A 708 -25.35 29.52 48.84
CA GLY A 708 -24.46 29.08 49.94
C GLY A 708 -25.14 28.33 51.09
N VAL A 709 -26.38 27.87 50.92
CA VAL A 709 -27.17 27.23 52.00
C VAL A 709 -27.56 25.79 51.67
N TYR A 710 -27.83 25.50 50.39
CA TYR A 710 -28.29 24.20 49.93
C TYR A 710 -27.51 23.79 48.70
N ASN A 711 -27.45 22.48 48.47
CA ASN A 711 -26.77 21.89 47.33
C ASN A 711 -27.77 21.24 46.35
N ASN A 712 -29.06 21.63 46.41
CA ASN A 712 -30.09 21.14 45.51
C ASN A 712 -31.01 22.25 45.00
N HIS A 713 -31.66 22.00 43.87
CA HIS A 713 -32.67 22.89 43.29
C HIS A 713 -33.68 22.09 42.44
N SER A 714 -34.90 22.62 42.30
CA SER A 714 -35.96 22.04 41.49
C SER A 714 -36.52 23.08 40.50
N PHE A 715 -36.46 22.76 39.22
CA PHE A 715 -37.03 23.55 38.13
C PHE A 715 -38.42 22.99 37.75
N ILE A 716 -39.42 23.85 37.64
CA ILE A 716 -40.76 23.47 37.16
C ILE A 716 -40.93 24.05 35.75
N ILE A 717 -40.91 23.18 34.74
CA ILE A 717 -40.94 23.58 33.32
C ILE A 717 -42.24 23.12 32.68
N ASN A 718 -42.95 24.03 32.03
CA ASN A 718 -44.16 23.73 31.26
C ASN A 718 -43.81 23.29 29.83
N THR A 719 -44.45 22.23 29.34
CA THR A 719 -44.12 21.62 28.04
C THR A 719 -44.90 22.18 26.84
N THR A 720 -45.65 23.29 26.96
CA THR A 720 -46.40 23.89 25.83
C THR A 720 -45.51 24.24 24.62
N GLY A 721 -44.23 24.56 24.82
CA GLY A 721 -43.29 24.86 23.74
C GLY A 721 -42.51 23.67 23.18
N PHE A 722 -42.78 22.45 23.65
CA PHE A 722 -42.04 21.25 23.28
C PHE A 722 -42.70 20.56 22.09
N HIS A 723 -41.91 20.06 21.13
CA HIS A 723 -42.43 19.32 19.98
C HIS A 723 -42.75 17.85 20.37
N ALA A 724 -43.52 17.15 19.54
CA ALA A 724 -43.72 15.71 19.74
C ALA A 724 -42.38 14.95 19.71
N GLY A 725 -42.26 13.87 20.49
CA GLY A 725 -41.08 13.00 20.46
C GLY A 725 -40.13 13.16 21.62
N ILE A 726 -38.83 12.95 21.35
CA ILE A 726 -37.80 12.81 22.37
C ILE A 726 -37.13 14.15 22.62
N HIS A 727 -37.04 14.55 23.90
CA HIS A 727 -36.25 15.69 24.35
C HIS A 727 -35.13 15.23 25.25
N ARG A 728 -33.94 15.82 25.08
CA ARG A 728 -32.76 15.54 25.91
C ARG A 728 -32.52 16.71 26.83
N ILE A 729 -32.81 16.51 28.10
CA ILE A 729 -32.72 17.54 29.13
C ILE A 729 -31.36 17.45 29.80
N ARG A 730 -30.58 18.54 29.73
CA ARG A 730 -29.26 18.66 30.34
C ARG A 730 -29.31 19.59 31.53
N ILE A 731 -28.63 19.21 32.60
CA ILE A 731 -28.36 20.07 33.76
C ILE A 731 -26.85 20.19 33.98
N GLN A 732 -26.36 21.41 34.19
CA GLN A 732 -24.93 21.69 34.28
C GLN A 732 -24.64 22.87 35.20
N ILE A 733 -23.42 22.94 35.74
CA ILE A 733 -22.95 24.08 36.53
C ILE A 733 -21.98 24.90 35.68
N GLU A 734 -22.24 26.20 35.58
CA GLU A 734 -21.35 27.12 34.88
C GLU A 734 -19.94 27.07 35.48
N ASN A 735 -18.93 27.01 34.61
CA ASN A 735 -17.51 26.86 34.91
C ASN A 735 -17.02 25.45 35.29
N TYR A 736 -17.87 24.42 35.27
CA TYR A 736 -17.45 23.03 35.44
C TYR A 736 -17.80 22.20 34.20
N PRO A 737 -16.93 21.27 33.78
CA PRO A 737 -17.19 20.42 32.61
C PRO A 737 -18.24 19.35 32.88
N THR A 738 -18.63 19.13 34.14
CA THR A 738 -19.61 18.10 34.53
C THR A 738 -21.04 18.56 34.28
N TRP A 739 -21.78 17.74 33.55
CA TRP A 739 -23.22 17.86 33.33
C TRP A 739 -23.88 16.49 33.47
N ASN A 740 -25.18 16.47 33.78
CA ASN A 740 -25.99 15.25 33.76
C ASN A 740 -27.14 15.45 32.76
N THR A 741 -27.56 14.36 32.10
CA THR A 741 -28.64 14.41 31.11
C THR A 741 -29.66 13.31 31.32
N THR A 742 -30.86 13.55 30.82
CA THR A 742 -31.96 12.59 30.82
C THR A 742 -32.88 12.82 29.63
N PHE A 743 -33.84 11.93 29.44
CA PHE A 743 -34.85 12.05 28.40
C PHE A 743 -36.25 12.18 28.99
N ILE A 744 -37.06 13.01 28.34
CA ILE A 744 -38.52 12.99 28.48
C ILE A 744 -39.15 12.81 27.10
N ILE A 745 -40.35 12.25 27.06
CA ILE A 745 -41.10 12.00 25.84
C ILE A 745 -42.37 12.84 25.83
N ILE A 746 -42.57 13.66 24.80
CA ILE A 746 -43.83 14.35 24.53
C ILE A 746 -44.65 13.47 23.59
N ASN A 747 -45.75 12.93 24.12
CA ASN A 747 -46.59 11.97 23.43
C ASN A 747 -47.72 12.65 22.66
N GLU A 748 -47.44 12.96 21.40
CA GLU A 748 -48.37 13.57 20.46
C GLU A 748 -48.23 12.90 19.08
N THR A 749 -49.20 13.11 18.19
CA THR A 749 -49.17 12.60 16.81
C THR A 749 -48.05 13.24 15.99
N VAL A 750 -47.43 12.44 15.12
CA VAL A 750 -46.37 12.88 14.20
C VAL A 750 -46.86 12.84 12.76
N THR A 751 -46.16 13.49 11.83
CA THR A 751 -46.47 13.43 10.39
C THR A 751 -45.32 12.77 9.64
N ILE A 752 -45.62 11.78 8.79
CA ILE A 752 -44.62 11.13 7.93
C ILE A 752 -44.76 11.69 6.51
N LYS A 753 -43.75 12.41 6.04
CA LYS A 753 -43.65 12.94 4.68
C LYS A 753 -42.70 12.05 3.89
N VAL A 754 -43.16 11.49 2.78
CA VAL A 754 -42.31 10.67 1.89
C VAL A 754 -42.05 11.44 0.60
N ASN A 755 -40.83 11.38 0.09
CA ASN A 755 -40.45 12.06 -1.14
C ASN A 755 -41.26 11.52 -2.33
N PRO A 756 -41.86 12.37 -3.19
CA PRO A 756 -42.88 11.92 -4.12
C PRO A 756 -42.29 11.20 -5.35
N THR A 757 -42.98 10.12 -5.73
CA THR A 757 -42.89 9.30 -6.96
C THR A 757 -41.63 8.44 -7.14
N LEU A 758 -41.87 7.13 -7.21
CA LEU A 758 -40.91 6.13 -7.64
C LEU A 758 -41.28 5.70 -9.08
N PRO A 759 -40.33 5.66 -10.02
CA PRO A 759 -40.60 5.20 -11.39
C PRO A 759 -41.03 3.72 -11.43
N LYS A 760 -41.45 3.26 -12.61
CA LYS A 760 -41.54 1.82 -12.96
C LYS A 760 -40.21 1.13 -12.61
N ARG A 761 -40.25 -0.08 -12.06
CA ARG A 761 -39.05 -0.82 -11.64
C ARG A 761 -39.03 -2.25 -12.15
N ILE A 762 -37.88 -2.64 -12.66
CA ILE A 762 -37.59 -3.99 -13.14
C ILE A 762 -37.08 -4.83 -11.96
N ARG A 763 -37.61 -6.05 -11.79
CA ARG A 763 -37.11 -7.00 -10.79
C ARG A 763 -35.65 -7.36 -11.07
N ASN A 764 -34.88 -7.67 -10.03
CA ASN A 764 -33.49 -8.14 -10.16
C ASN A 764 -32.50 -7.21 -10.89
N SER A 765 -32.81 -5.91 -11.09
CA SER A 765 -31.99 -5.04 -11.95
C SER A 765 -31.51 -3.75 -11.28
N GLU A 766 -32.32 -3.08 -10.46
CA GLU A 766 -32.00 -1.74 -9.95
C GLU A 766 -32.32 -1.56 -8.47
N ASN A 767 -31.40 -0.86 -7.78
CA ASN A 767 -31.58 -0.43 -6.40
C ASN A 767 -32.65 0.69 -6.34
N LEU A 768 -33.48 0.67 -5.31
CA LEU A 768 -34.56 1.62 -5.10
C LEU A 768 -34.46 2.25 -3.73
N THR A 769 -34.27 3.57 -3.66
CA THR A 769 -34.24 4.30 -2.40
C THR A 769 -35.60 4.92 -2.10
N VAL A 770 -36.12 4.68 -0.90
CA VAL A 770 -37.36 5.26 -0.38
C VAL A 770 -37.01 6.11 0.84
N SER A 771 -37.12 7.43 0.72
CA SER A 771 -36.74 8.35 1.79
C SER A 771 -37.79 9.41 2.09
N GLY A 772 -37.67 10.03 3.26
CA GLY A 772 -38.60 11.04 3.74
C GLY A 772 -38.24 11.56 5.12
N TYR A 773 -39.20 12.21 5.77
CA TYR A 773 -39.04 12.82 7.09
C TYR A 773 -40.23 12.51 8.00
N VAL A 774 -39.94 12.23 9.28
CA VAL A 774 -40.93 12.28 10.35
C VAL A 774 -40.83 13.62 11.06
N VAL A 775 -41.92 14.38 11.07
CA VAL A 775 -41.96 15.77 11.54
C VAL A 775 -43.13 16.02 12.48
N ASN A 776 -42.97 16.98 13.40
CA ASN A 776 -44.05 17.70 14.05
C ASN A 776 -44.03 19.13 13.47
N GLU A 777 -45.05 19.48 12.69
CA GLU A 777 -45.08 20.71 11.88
C GLU A 777 -43.86 20.85 10.93
N THR A 778 -42.88 21.67 11.32
CA THR A 778 -41.62 21.91 10.62
C THR A 778 -40.41 21.25 11.29
N THR A 779 -40.56 20.73 12.51
CA THR A 779 -39.47 20.18 13.31
C THR A 779 -39.28 18.70 13.00
N GLY A 780 -38.07 18.33 12.59
CA GLY A 780 -37.66 16.95 12.38
C GLY A 780 -37.52 16.16 13.66
N LEU A 781 -38.12 14.97 13.73
CA LEU A 781 -38.18 14.17 14.94
C LEU A 781 -37.21 13.00 14.91
N ARG A 782 -36.24 13.02 15.81
CA ARG A 782 -35.18 12.00 15.89
C ARG A 782 -35.55 10.79 16.73
N GLY A 783 -34.90 9.67 16.46
CA GLY A 783 -34.99 8.47 17.28
C GLY A 783 -36.33 7.73 17.19
N LEU A 784 -37.12 7.99 16.15
CA LEU A 784 -38.39 7.31 15.91
C LEU A 784 -38.16 6.13 14.97
N LEU A 785 -38.62 4.94 15.35
CA LEU A 785 -38.45 3.73 14.55
C LEU A 785 -39.60 3.59 13.55
N VAL A 786 -39.30 3.79 12.27
CA VAL A 786 -40.24 3.60 11.16
C VAL A 786 -39.96 2.29 10.42
N SER A 787 -40.94 1.76 9.70
CA SER A 787 -40.79 0.55 8.90
C SER A 787 -41.36 0.69 7.49
N LEU A 788 -40.71 0.02 6.53
CA LEU A 788 -41.14 -0.03 5.14
C LEU A 788 -41.98 -1.27 4.86
N GLN A 789 -43.16 -1.08 4.26
CA GLN A 789 -44.09 -2.13 3.87
C GLN A 789 -44.43 -2.05 2.38
N LEU A 790 -44.53 -3.19 1.70
CA LEU A 790 -45.05 -3.34 0.33
C LEU A 790 -46.42 -4.01 0.35
N PHE A 791 -47.35 -3.47 -0.42
CA PHE A 791 -48.69 -4.00 -0.60
C PHE A 791 -49.00 -4.26 -2.07
N ASN A 792 -49.70 -5.34 -2.38
CA ASN A 792 -50.23 -5.56 -3.72
C ASN A 792 -51.50 -4.73 -3.97
N SER A 793 -52.03 -4.77 -5.19
CA SER A 793 -53.25 -4.06 -5.60
C SER A 793 -54.52 -4.42 -4.80
N THR A 794 -54.53 -5.56 -4.09
CA THR A 794 -55.65 -5.97 -3.21
C THR A 794 -55.42 -5.63 -1.74
N GLY A 795 -54.31 -4.97 -1.39
CA GLY A 795 -53.94 -4.59 -0.02
C GLY A 795 -53.29 -5.69 0.82
N GLY A 796 -52.91 -6.82 0.22
CA GLY A 796 -52.13 -7.87 0.88
C GLY A 796 -50.67 -7.44 1.08
N ASN A 797 -50.05 -7.86 2.19
CA ASN A 797 -48.65 -7.56 2.49
C ASN A 797 -47.71 -8.46 1.66
N TYR A 798 -46.85 -7.83 0.86
CA TYR A 798 -45.89 -8.43 -0.06
C TYR A 798 -44.44 -8.03 0.28
N SER A 799 -44.21 -7.53 1.50
CA SER A 799 -42.92 -6.98 1.93
C SER A 799 -41.78 -8.01 1.95
N GLN A 800 -42.07 -9.31 1.87
CA GLN A 800 -41.07 -10.36 1.72
C GLN A 800 -40.33 -10.33 0.37
N TYR A 801 -40.90 -9.65 -0.63
CA TYR A 801 -40.29 -9.54 -1.95
C TYR A 801 -39.32 -8.35 -2.07
N LEU A 802 -39.29 -7.48 -1.06
CA LEU A 802 -38.27 -6.44 -0.95
C LEU A 802 -36.99 -7.07 -0.39
N ILE A 803 -35.94 -7.14 -1.20
CA ILE A 803 -34.61 -7.54 -0.73
C ILE A 803 -33.93 -6.29 -0.18
N ILE A 804 -33.90 -6.17 1.14
CA ILE A 804 -33.39 -5.02 1.88
C ILE A 804 -32.70 -5.49 3.15
N ASP A 805 -31.63 -4.79 3.53
CA ASP A 805 -30.84 -5.13 4.72
C ASP A 805 -31.65 -4.97 6.02
N SER A 806 -32.48 -3.92 6.09
CA SER A 806 -33.40 -3.70 7.20
C SER A 806 -34.70 -3.07 6.74
N ARG A 807 -35.83 -3.65 7.19
CA ARG A 807 -37.16 -3.05 7.04
C ARG A 807 -37.48 -1.99 8.08
N PHE A 808 -36.57 -1.73 9.02
CA PHE A 808 -36.72 -0.72 10.06
C PHE A 808 -35.63 0.33 9.95
N TYR A 809 -36.00 1.58 10.18
CA TYR A 809 -35.08 2.71 10.19
C TYR A 809 -35.38 3.61 11.39
N THR A 810 -34.34 4.01 12.12
CA THR A 810 -34.46 4.98 13.22
C THR A 810 -34.16 6.36 12.69
N THR A 811 -35.10 7.29 12.80
CA THR A 811 -34.96 8.62 12.21
C THR A 811 -33.75 9.39 12.74
N GLU A 812 -33.10 10.11 11.84
CA GLU A 812 -31.94 10.96 12.16
C GLU A 812 -32.33 12.24 12.94
N ASN A 813 -31.34 13.05 13.29
CA ASN A 813 -31.50 14.28 14.07
C ASN A 813 -32.51 15.29 13.49
N ASN A 814 -32.68 15.29 12.16
CA ASN A 814 -33.61 16.12 11.40
C ASN A 814 -34.91 15.37 11.01
N GLY A 815 -35.15 14.19 11.58
CA GLY A 815 -36.30 13.34 11.26
C GLY A 815 -36.18 12.55 9.97
N TYR A 816 -35.05 12.62 9.26
CA TYR A 816 -34.84 11.89 8.01
C TYR A 816 -34.87 10.38 8.22
N PHE A 817 -35.43 9.66 7.24
CA PHE A 817 -35.29 8.22 7.12
C PHE A 817 -35.02 7.83 5.67
N GLU A 818 -34.33 6.71 5.49
CA GLU A 818 -34.03 6.17 4.18
C GLU A 818 -34.01 4.64 4.19
N PHE A 819 -34.74 4.04 3.25
CA PHE A 819 -34.70 2.61 2.99
C PHE A 819 -34.08 2.38 1.63
N VAL A 820 -32.94 1.68 1.60
CA VAL A 820 -32.29 1.25 0.36
C VAL A 820 -32.75 -0.17 0.06
N ILE A 821 -33.65 -0.33 -0.90
CA ILE A 821 -34.07 -1.63 -1.42
C ILE A 821 -33.02 -2.07 -2.43
N ASN A 822 -32.27 -3.12 -2.12
CA ASN A 822 -31.19 -3.62 -2.97
C ASN A 822 -31.72 -4.09 -4.32
N LEU A 823 -32.78 -4.90 -4.30
CA LEU A 823 -33.56 -5.28 -5.48
C LEU A 823 -34.95 -5.79 -5.06
N ILE A 824 -35.84 -5.85 -6.04
CA ILE A 824 -37.11 -6.57 -5.91
C ILE A 824 -36.87 -8.00 -6.40
N SER A 825 -37.21 -8.99 -5.56
CA SER A 825 -36.98 -10.41 -5.85
C SER A 825 -37.53 -10.81 -7.22
N ILE A 826 -36.78 -11.64 -7.97
CA ILE A 826 -37.22 -12.25 -9.24
C ILE A 826 -38.50 -13.10 -9.10
N THR A 827 -38.79 -13.58 -7.90
CA THR A 827 -40.02 -14.33 -7.59
C THR A 827 -41.23 -13.43 -7.26
N CYS A 828 -41.04 -12.11 -7.18
CA CYS A 828 -42.14 -11.17 -6.94
C CYS A 828 -43.06 -11.11 -8.17
N PRO A 829 -44.35 -11.44 -8.11
CA PRO A 829 -45.22 -11.36 -9.29
C PRO A 829 -45.22 -9.95 -9.91
N GLN A 830 -45.29 -9.86 -11.25
CA GLN A 830 -45.35 -8.56 -11.91
C GLN A 830 -46.73 -7.91 -11.69
N GLY A 831 -46.79 -6.58 -11.56
CA GLY A 831 -48.06 -5.87 -11.37
C GLY A 831 -47.95 -4.55 -10.62
N ASN A 832 -49.11 -4.05 -10.18
CA ASN A 832 -49.24 -2.80 -9.42
C ASN A 832 -49.15 -3.06 -7.91
N TYR A 833 -48.27 -2.30 -7.27
CA TYR A 833 -47.99 -2.36 -5.84
C TYR A 833 -48.04 -0.96 -5.22
N SER A 834 -47.98 -0.91 -3.89
CA SER A 834 -47.84 0.34 -3.15
C SER A 834 -46.94 0.17 -1.93
N LEU A 835 -46.09 1.15 -1.67
CA LEU A 835 -45.24 1.23 -0.48
C LEU A 835 -45.92 2.09 0.60
N ARG A 836 -45.63 1.78 1.86
CA ARG A 836 -46.05 2.58 3.02
C ARG A 836 -44.97 2.57 4.10
N ILE A 837 -44.75 3.72 4.69
CA ILE A 837 -43.92 3.92 5.88
C ILE A 837 -44.83 3.94 7.11
N ASP A 838 -44.55 3.06 8.08
CA ASP A 838 -45.32 2.90 9.31
C ASP A 838 -44.47 3.27 10.54
N PHE A 839 -45.00 4.14 11.40
CA PHE A 839 -44.49 4.43 12.74
C PHE A 839 -45.43 3.80 13.78
N ASN A 840 -44.96 2.75 14.47
CA ASN A 840 -45.74 2.05 15.48
C ASN A 840 -45.52 2.60 16.91
N GLY A 841 -45.09 3.86 17.03
CA GLY A 841 -44.83 4.48 18.33
C GLY A 841 -43.52 4.03 18.99
N SER A 842 -42.70 3.23 18.32
CA SER A 842 -41.45 2.72 18.90
C SER A 842 -40.32 3.75 18.78
N ILE A 843 -39.54 3.90 19.84
CA ILE A 843 -38.43 4.85 19.90
C ILE A 843 -37.12 4.14 20.21
N SER A 844 -36.03 4.66 19.65
CA SER A 844 -34.68 4.22 19.96
C SER A 844 -33.68 5.33 19.65
N LEU A 845 -32.71 5.53 20.55
CA LEU A 845 -31.60 6.45 20.35
C LEU A 845 -30.33 5.76 20.83
N ALA A 846 -29.37 5.61 19.92
CA ALA A 846 -28.03 5.15 20.26
C ALA A 846 -27.26 6.28 20.96
N GLY A 847 -26.54 5.96 22.04
CA GLY A 847 -25.72 6.90 22.80
C GLY A 847 -25.76 6.66 24.31
N THR A 848 -25.03 7.50 25.06
CA THR A 848 -25.07 7.55 26.52
C THR A 848 -25.28 9.01 26.98
N PRO A 849 -26.41 9.35 27.63
CA PRO A 849 -27.51 8.44 27.89
C PRO A 849 -28.22 8.02 26.59
N GLY A 850 -28.78 6.81 26.58
CA GLY A 850 -29.42 6.22 25.41
C GLY A 850 -30.87 5.77 25.66
N ILE A 851 -31.58 5.50 24.57
CA ILE A 851 -32.89 4.84 24.61
C ILE A 851 -32.76 3.54 23.80
N GLY A 852 -32.66 2.41 24.50
CA GLY A 852 -32.80 1.10 23.89
C GLY A 852 -34.19 0.96 23.23
N PRO A 853 -34.44 -0.05 22.38
CA PRO A 853 -35.69 -0.14 21.63
C PRO A 853 -36.92 -0.24 22.57
N ILE A 854 -37.68 0.85 22.70
CA ILE A 854 -38.94 0.86 23.46
C ILE A 854 -40.07 0.78 22.46
N GLN A 855 -40.87 -0.27 22.56
CA GLN A 855 -41.94 -0.53 21.60
C GLN A 855 -43.25 0.14 22.02
N ASN A 856 -44.01 0.66 21.04
CA ASN A 856 -45.36 1.21 21.21
C ASN A 856 -45.46 2.24 22.36
N TYR A 857 -44.51 3.18 22.41
CA TYR A 857 -44.44 4.16 23.50
C TYR A 857 -45.12 5.49 23.18
N MET A 858 -45.07 5.87 21.90
CA MET A 858 -45.75 7.02 21.32
C MET A 858 -47.01 6.62 20.54
N ILE A 859 -47.80 7.61 20.10
CA ILE A 859 -48.97 7.41 19.23
C ILE A 859 -48.54 6.91 17.84
N ASN A 860 -49.20 5.88 17.33
CA ASN A 860 -48.90 5.30 16.02
C ASN A 860 -49.35 6.22 14.88
N THR A 861 -48.59 6.27 13.79
CA THR A 861 -48.96 7.01 12.58
C THR A 861 -48.39 6.33 11.33
N ASN A 862 -49.12 6.40 10.22
CA ASN A 862 -48.68 5.84 8.93
C ASN A 862 -48.64 6.95 7.88
N SER A 863 -47.77 6.79 6.89
CA SER A 863 -47.76 7.61 5.68
C SER A 863 -48.90 7.24 4.72
N SER A 864 -49.12 8.08 3.70
CA SER A 864 -49.95 7.75 2.55
C SER A 864 -49.33 6.63 1.70
N LEU A 865 -50.15 5.86 0.98
CA LEU A 865 -49.68 4.86 0.02
C LEU A 865 -48.93 5.51 -1.15
N ILE A 866 -47.81 4.92 -1.53
CA ILE A 866 -46.95 5.36 -2.64
C ILE A 866 -47.01 4.31 -3.74
N ALA A 867 -47.53 4.64 -4.92
CA ALA A 867 -47.65 3.68 -6.01
C ALA A 867 -46.28 3.21 -6.53
N LEU A 868 -46.17 1.92 -6.85
CA LEU A 868 -44.98 1.26 -7.43
C LEU A 868 -45.43 0.21 -8.45
N ASN A 869 -44.93 0.29 -9.69
CA ASN A 869 -45.18 -0.74 -10.71
C ASN A 869 -43.95 -1.63 -10.87
N ILE A 870 -44.13 -2.94 -10.71
CA ILE A 870 -43.07 -3.95 -10.77
C ILE A 870 -43.16 -4.70 -12.09
N THR A 871 -42.10 -4.66 -12.90
CA THR A 871 -41.99 -5.32 -14.21
C THR A 871 -40.88 -6.36 -14.27
N ALA A 872 -40.96 -7.27 -15.24
CA ALA A 872 -39.90 -8.20 -15.58
C ALA A 872 -39.05 -7.68 -16.74
N GLY A 873 -37.74 -7.88 -16.66
CA GLY A 873 -36.80 -7.58 -17.75
C GLY A 873 -36.85 -8.67 -18.82
N THR A 874 -36.35 -8.36 -20.00
CA THR A 874 -36.21 -9.30 -21.11
C THR A 874 -34.82 -9.17 -21.73
N ASN A 875 -34.30 -10.26 -22.29
CA ASN A 875 -33.01 -10.28 -22.97
C ASN A 875 -33.05 -11.18 -24.20
N ILE A 876 -32.43 -10.73 -25.29
CA ILE A 876 -32.25 -11.51 -26.52
C ILE A 876 -30.76 -11.86 -26.67
N THR A 877 -30.46 -13.16 -26.74
CA THR A 877 -29.12 -13.67 -27.04
C THR A 877 -29.07 -14.20 -28.46
N LEU A 878 -28.12 -13.73 -29.27
CA LEU A 878 -27.92 -14.22 -30.64
C LEU A 878 -26.99 -15.43 -30.65
N ASP A 879 -27.47 -16.57 -31.15
CA ASP A 879 -26.65 -17.77 -31.36
C ASP A 879 -25.91 -17.72 -32.70
N GLY A 880 -26.50 -17.05 -33.70
CA GLY A 880 -25.82 -16.71 -34.93
C GLY A 880 -26.76 -16.37 -36.07
N TYR A 881 -26.17 -16.11 -37.22
CA TYR A 881 -26.88 -16.01 -38.47
C TYR A 881 -26.06 -16.66 -39.60
N HIS A 882 -26.73 -17.18 -40.61
CA HIS A 882 -26.08 -17.73 -41.78
C HIS A 882 -26.98 -17.63 -43.00
N THR A 883 -26.39 -17.74 -44.19
CA THR A 883 -27.17 -17.94 -45.41
C THR A 883 -27.11 -19.37 -45.90
N LYS A 884 -28.10 -19.80 -46.70
CA LYS A 884 -28.11 -21.12 -47.32
C LYS A 884 -26.86 -21.39 -48.18
N LEU A 885 -26.26 -20.34 -48.75
CA LEU A 885 -25.00 -20.43 -49.51
C LEU A 885 -23.72 -20.47 -48.63
N GLY A 886 -23.83 -20.35 -47.30
CA GLY A 886 -22.70 -20.45 -46.36
C GLY A 886 -22.59 -19.28 -45.37
N LEU A 887 -21.59 -19.35 -44.48
CA LEU A 887 -21.40 -18.41 -43.37
C LEU A 887 -20.69 -17.08 -43.75
N ASN A 888 -19.85 -17.06 -44.81
CA ASN A 888 -18.94 -15.94 -45.10
C ASN A 888 -18.95 -15.38 -46.56
N PRO A 889 -20.09 -15.11 -47.23
CA PRO A 889 -20.04 -14.30 -48.45
C PRO A 889 -20.09 -12.80 -48.10
N THR A 890 -19.23 -12.01 -48.73
CA THR A 890 -19.17 -10.54 -48.57
C THR A 890 -20.35 -9.81 -49.24
N MET A 891 -21.10 -10.51 -50.09
CA MET A 891 -22.22 -9.96 -50.85
C MET A 891 -23.54 -10.68 -50.54
N TRP A 892 -24.65 -9.96 -50.72
CA TRP A 892 -26.00 -10.55 -50.74
C TRP A 892 -26.27 -11.17 -52.11
N TYR A 893 -26.81 -12.39 -52.13
CA TYR A 893 -27.20 -13.08 -53.36
C TYR A 893 -28.72 -13.11 -53.47
N ASN A 894 -29.25 -12.53 -54.55
CA ASN A 894 -30.68 -12.56 -54.82
C ASN A 894 -31.21 -14.00 -54.84
N THR A 895 -32.35 -14.25 -54.19
CA THR A 895 -33.00 -15.55 -53.91
C THR A 895 -32.36 -16.44 -52.83
N ASP A 896 -31.27 -16.01 -52.20
CA ASP A 896 -30.72 -16.70 -51.02
C ASP A 896 -31.61 -16.50 -49.78
N ILE A 897 -31.40 -17.30 -48.74
CA ILE A 897 -32.17 -17.23 -47.50
C ILE A 897 -31.21 -16.96 -46.35
N LEU A 898 -31.43 -15.85 -45.63
CA LEU A 898 -30.78 -15.52 -44.37
C LEU A 898 -31.56 -16.16 -43.22
N TYR A 899 -30.88 -16.97 -42.41
CA TYR A 899 -31.36 -17.51 -41.15
C TYR A 899 -30.74 -16.71 -40.00
N VAL A 900 -31.57 -16.25 -39.07
CA VAL A 900 -31.19 -15.57 -37.83
C VAL A 900 -31.81 -16.33 -36.67
N TYR A 901 -30.99 -16.82 -35.75
CA TYR A 901 -31.47 -17.62 -34.63
C TYR A 901 -30.76 -17.24 -33.33
N GLY A 902 -31.49 -17.44 -32.24
CA GLY A 902 -31.09 -17.05 -30.90
C GLY A 902 -32.19 -17.39 -29.91
N ASN A 903 -32.13 -16.78 -28.74
CA ASN A 903 -32.92 -17.14 -27.58
C ASN A 903 -33.47 -15.89 -26.87
N LEU A 904 -34.74 -15.94 -26.42
CA LEU A 904 -35.38 -14.88 -25.63
C LEU A 904 -35.61 -15.36 -24.19
N THR A 905 -35.13 -14.60 -23.21
CA THR A 905 -35.24 -14.94 -21.78
C THR A 905 -35.73 -13.80 -20.89
N TRP A 906 -36.19 -14.18 -19.70
CA TRP A 906 -36.58 -13.29 -18.61
C TRP A 906 -35.38 -12.77 -17.81
N ASP A 907 -35.50 -11.53 -17.29
CA ASP A 907 -34.76 -10.98 -16.14
C ASP A 907 -33.21 -11.11 -16.21
N ASN A 908 -32.61 -11.04 -17.41
CA ASN A 908 -31.17 -11.19 -17.70
C ASN A 908 -30.57 -12.58 -17.36
N GLU A 909 -31.40 -13.61 -17.23
CA GLU A 909 -31.00 -15.00 -16.91
C GLU A 909 -31.43 -15.99 -18.02
N THR A 910 -31.29 -17.30 -17.79
CA THR A 910 -31.55 -18.39 -18.75
C THR A 910 -33.02 -18.87 -18.79
N THR A 911 -33.97 -18.17 -18.14
CA THR A 911 -35.36 -18.64 -18.09
C THR A 911 -36.09 -18.25 -19.39
N PRO A 912 -36.57 -19.22 -20.18
CA PRO A 912 -37.07 -18.96 -21.52
C PRO A 912 -38.41 -18.22 -21.52
N ILE A 913 -38.57 -17.29 -22.45
CA ILE A 913 -39.86 -16.72 -22.84
C ILE A 913 -40.37 -17.53 -24.03
N THR A 914 -41.42 -18.32 -23.84
CA THR A 914 -41.91 -19.28 -24.84
C THR A 914 -43.18 -18.78 -25.54
N ASP A 915 -43.43 -19.27 -26.75
CA ASP A 915 -44.63 -18.98 -27.56
C ASP A 915 -44.87 -17.48 -27.87
N MET A 916 -43.82 -16.65 -27.84
CA MET A 916 -43.90 -15.22 -28.13
C MET A 916 -43.34 -14.88 -29.51
N PHE A 917 -43.96 -13.91 -30.18
CA PHE A 917 -43.51 -13.42 -31.48
C PHE A 917 -42.27 -12.51 -31.35
N ILE A 918 -41.26 -12.80 -32.17
CA ILE A 918 -40.05 -11.99 -32.35
C ILE A 918 -40.10 -11.35 -33.74
N ASN A 919 -39.75 -10.07 -33.82
CA ASN A 919 -39.59 -9.36 -35.09
C ASN A 919 -38.10 -9.23 -35.43
N VAL A 920 -37.67 -9.78 -36.57
CA VAL A 920 -36.33 -9.51 -37.11
C VAL A 920 -36.47 -8.63 -38.33
N THR A 921 -35.78 -7.49 -38.32
CA THR A 921 -35.68 -6.58 -39.45
C THR A 921 -34.24 -6.48 -39.93
N ILE A 922 -34.05 -6.39 -41.25
CA ILE A 922 -32.78 -6.05 -41.88
C ILE A 922 -32.88 -4.62 -42.34
N ARG A 923 -31.90 -3.81 -41.96
CA ARG A 923 -31.88 -2.37 -42.24
C ARG A 923 -30.60 -1.99 -42.96
N GLU A 924 -30.64 -0.94 -43.78
CA GLU A 924 -29.43 -0.24 -44.22
C GLU A 924 -28.81 0.51 -43.03
N LEU A 925 -27.53 0.89 -43.15
CA LEU A 925 -26.81 1.62 -42.08
C LEU A 925 -27.49 2.96 -41.69
N ASP A 926 -28.35 3.52 -42.55
CA ASP A 926 -29.12 4.73 -42.26
C ASP A 926 -30.44 4.48 -41.49
N GLY A 927 -30.75 3.21 -41.21
CA GLY A 927 -31.94 2.77 -40.49
C GLY A 927 -33.14 2.39 -41.38
N THR A 928 -33.03 2.47 -42.71
CA THR A 928 -34.09 2.07 -43.63
C THR A 928 -34.34 0.57 -43.59
N VAL A 929 -35.58 0.13 -43.28
CA VAL A 929 -35.95 -1.31 -43.27
C VAL A 929 -36.09 -1.83 -44.70
N ILE A 930 -35.29 -2.83 -45.05
CA ILE A 930 -35.27 -3.46 -46.39
C ILE A 930 -35.88 -4.86 -46.40
N ALA A 931 -35.91 -5.54 -45.25
CA ALA A 931 -36.65 -6.79 -45.07
C ALA A 931 -37.08 -6.97 -43.61
N PHE A 932 -38.15 -7.71 -43.36
CA PHE A 932 -38.58 -8.07 -42.00
C PHE A 932 -39.33 -9.40 -41.97
N ASN A 933 -39.36 -10.03 -40.79
CA ASN A 933 -40.20 -11.18 -40.49
C ASN A 933 -40.58 -11.14 -39.00
N ASP A 934 -41.87 -11.00 -38.74
CA ASP A 934 -42.50 -10.90 -37.42
C ASP A 934 -43.44 -12.09 -37.10
N THR A 935 -43.40 -13.14 -37.92
CA THR A 935 -44.36 -14.26 -37.86
C THR A 935 -43.87 -15.47 -37.06
N VAL A 936 -42.61 -15.46 -36.61
CA VAL A 936 -41.99 -16.60 -35.91
C VAL A 936 -42.17 -16.44 -34.40
N GLN A 937 -42.60 -17.51 -33.76
CA GLN A 937 -42.66 -17.61 -32.30
C GLN A 937 -41.41 -18.31 -31.76
N THR A 938 -40.99 -17.91 -30.56
CA THR A 938 -40.03 -18.65 -29.74
C THR A 938 -40.56 -20.05 -29.41
N ASP A 939 -39.67 -21.03 -29.35
CA ASP A 939 -40.00 -22.42 -29.01
C ASP A 939 -40.69 -22.53 -27.65
N SER A 940 -41.58 -23.51 -27.56
CA SER A 940 -42.42 -23.83 -26.40
C SER A 940 -41.65 -24.32 -25.16
N ILE A 941 -40.36 -24.65 -25.29
CA ILE A 941 -39.53 -25.21 -24.20
C ILE A 941 -38.33 -24.32 -23.92
N THR A 942 -37.57 -23.95 -24.95
CA THR A 942 -36.26 -23.31 -24.76
C THR A 942 -36.25 -21.81 -24.97
N GLY A 943 -37.31 -21.21 -25.51
CA GLY A 943 -37.32 -19.78 -25.87
C GLY A 943 -36.53 -19.44 -27.14
N ASP A 944 -36.08 -20.47 -27.88
CA ASP A 944 -35.29 -20.30 -29.10
C ASP A 944 -36.17 -19.85 -30.27
N PHE A 945 -35.67 -18.95 -31.10
CA PHE A 945 -36.30 -18.59 -32.37
C PHE A 945 -35.34 -18.86 -33.54
N ASN A 946 -35.91 -19.18 -34.70
CA ASN A 946 -35.18 -19.30 -35.96
C ASN A 946 -35.98 -18.65 -37.07
N ILE A 947 -35.56 -17.46 -37.45
CA ILE A 947 -36.23 -16.63 -38.44
C ILE A 947 -35.49 -16.74 -39.77
N SER A 948 -36.26 -16.89 -40.85
CA SER A 948 -35.73 -16.88 -42.20
C SER A 948 -36.28 -15.69 -43.01
N LEU A 949 -35.39 -15.08 -43.79
CA LEU A 949 -35.67 -13.93 -44.65
C LEU A 949 -35.11 -14.23 -46.04
N VAL A 950 -35.91 -14.00 -47.08
CA VAL A 950 -35.47 -14.17 -48.47
C VAL A 950 -34.78 -12.90 -48.94
N VAL A 951 -33.55 -13.04 -49.43
CA VAL A 951 -32.79 -11.95 -50.03
C VAL A 951 -33.37 -11.68 -51.41
N ASP A 952 -33.81 -10.44 -51.68
CA ASP A 952 -34.37 -10.04 -52.96
C ASP A 952 -33.61 -8.86 -53.59
N SER A 953 -34.15 -8.28 -54.67
CA SER A 953 -33.51 -7.17 -55.38
C SER A 953 -33.46 -5.85 -54.62
N ASN A 954 -34.12 -5.74 -53.46
CA ASN A 954 -34.14 -4.53 -52.64
C ASN A 954 -32.97 -4.49 -51.63
N TRP A 955 -32.21 -5.58 -51.49
CA TRP A 955 -31.05 -5.63 -50.61
C TRP A 955 -29.83 -5.01 -51.32
N PRO A 956 -28.95 -4.28 -50.61
CA PRO A 956 -27.73 -3.76 -51.20
C PRO A 956 -26.79 -4.89 -51.61
N ALA A 957 -25.80 -4.59 -52.45
CA ALA A 957 -24.88 -5.62 -52.95
C ALA A 957 -23.99 -6.20 -51.83
N PHE A 958 -23.54 -5.38 -50.88
CA PHE A 958 -22.63 -5.77 -49.82
C PHE A 958 -23.33 -5.95 -48.48
N ARG A 959 -22.89 -6.94 -47.71
CA ARG A 959 -23.44 -7.19 -46.36
C ARG A 959 -23.09 -6.08 -45.38
N SER A 960 -21.90 -5.49 -45.52
CA SER A 960 -21.39 -4.39 -44.69
C SER A 960 -22.28 -3.15 -44.68
N ASP A 961 -23.17 -3.02 -45.67
CA ASP A 961 -24.08 -1.89 -45.79
C ASP A 961 -25.41 -2.12 -45.05
N THR A 962 -25.52 -3.24 -44.32
CA THR A 962 -26.75 -3.65 -43.63
C THR A 962 -26.52 -3.97 -42.15
N GLU A 963 -27.60 -4.03 -41.38
CA GLU A 963 -27.64 -4.41 -39.97
C GLU A 963 -28.85 -5.32 -39.69
N ILE A 964 -28.71 -6.23 -38.72
CA ILE A 964 -29.81 -7.05 -38.19
C ILE A 964 -30.32 -6.41 -36.91
N TRP A 965 -31.64 -6.20 -36.84
CA TRP A 965 -32.34 -5.72 -35.66
C TRP A 965 -33.34 -6.79 -35.22
N ILE A 966 -33.18 -7.29 -33.99
CA ILE A 966 -34.06 -8.28 -33.38
C ILE A 966 -34.83 -7.59 -32.26
N GLU A 967 -36.16 -7.53 -32.40
CA GLU A 967 -37.04 -6.74 -31.56
C GLU A 967 -38.08 -7.65 -30.90
N PHE A 968 -38.20 -7.53 -29.59
CA PHE A 968 -39.29 -8.11 -28.80
C PHE A 968 -40.15 -6.98 -28.25
N ASN A 969 -41.44 -7.00 -28.59
CA ASN A 969 -42.44 -6.07 -28.06
C ASN A 969 -43.38 -6.81 -27.11
N SER A 970 -43.36 -6.44 -25.83
CA SER A 970 -44.12 -7.10 -24.78
C SER A 970 -45.63 -6.88 -24.90
N ILE A 971 -46.04 -5.65 -25.25
CA ILE A 971 -47.46 -5.28 -25.35
C ILE A 971 -48.15 -6.04 -26.48
N ASN A 972 -47.51 -6.14 -27.66
CA ASN A 972 -48.03 -6.89 -28.80
C ASN A 972 -48.15 -8.39 -28.50
N ASN A 973 -47.32 -8.90 -27.59
CA ASN A 973 -47.36 -10.26 -27.07
C ASN A 973 -48.29 -10.42 -25.84
N GLY A 974 -49.06 -9.40 -25.48
CA GLY A 974 -50.05 -9.46 -24.39
C GLY A 974 -49.46 -9.34 -22.97
N LEU A 975 -48.22 -8.90 -22.83
CA LEU A 975 -47.49 -8.82 -21.58
C LEU A 975 -47.38 -7.37 -21.07
N LEU A 976 -48.27 -6.98 -20.16
CA LEU A 976 -48.41 -5.58 -19.69
C LEU A 976 -47.33 -5.10 -18.71
N TYR A 977 -46.63 -6.01 -18.03
CA TYR A 977 -45.64 -5.70 -16.99
C TYR A 977 -44.27 -6.28 -17.32
N VAL A 978 -43.89 -6.18 -18.59
CA VAL A 978 -42.66 -6.74 -19.15
C VAL A 978 -42.00 -5.67 -20.04
N GLU A 979 -40.68 -5.55 -20.01
CA GLU A 979 -39.96 -4.61 -20.86
C GLU A 979 -39.81 -5.14 -22.30
N ASP A 980 -39.83 -4.21 -23.25
CA ASP A 980 -39.42 -4.45 -24.64
C ASP A 980 -37.89 -4.62 -24.71
N PHE A 981 -37.39 -5.33 -25.73
CA PHE A 981 -35.95 -5.49 -25.96
C PHE A 981 -35.61 -5.37 -27.44
N ILE A 982 -34.48 -4.71 -27.74
CA ILE A 982 -33.97 -4.55 -29.10
C ILE A 982 -32.47 -4.90 -29.12
N LEU A 983 -32.10 -5.89 -29.93
CA LEU A 983 -30.70 -6.24 -30.22
C LEU A 983 -30.33 -5.80 -31.63
N LYS A 984 -29.21 -5.06 -31.76
CA LYS A 984 -28.67 -4.59 -33.03
C LYS A 984 -27.33 -5.27 -33.32
N ILE A 985 -27.16 -5.80 -34.53
CA ILE A 985 -25.94 -6.50 -34.98
C ILE A 985 -25.53 -5.95 -36.35
N ASN A 986 -24.26 -5.55 -36.48
CA ASN A 986 -23.70 -5.15 -37.77
C ASN A 986 -23.05 -6.35 -38.45
N PHE A 987 -23.20 -6.45 -39.77
CA PHE A 987 -22.41 -7.42 -40.55
C PHE A 987 -20.96 -6.91 -40.66
N ILE A 988 -19.99 -7.77 -40.36
CA ILE A 988 -18.55 -7.50 -40.53
C ILE A 988 -18.11 -8.00 -41.90
#